data_AF-A0A2E0QZ30-F1
#
_entry.id   AF-A0A2E0QZ30-F1
#
_cell.length_a   1.000
_cell.length_b   1.000
_cell.length_c   1.000
_cell.angle_alpha   90.00
_cell.angle_beta   90.00
_cell.angle_gamma   90.00
#
_symmetry.space_group_name_H-M   'P 1'
#
loop_
_entity.id
_entity.type
_entity.pdbx_description
1 polymer ?
#
loop_
_entity_poly.entity_id
_entity_poly.type
_entity_poly.pdbx_seq_one_letter_code
_entity_poly.pdbx_strand_id
1 'polypeptide(L)'
;MRYRARGNVARNQARSFCGFRSSGNWSTVPSFMMSIAIRLSCLVLVFVSAFSVTAADRVALVIGVDRYDTLPPEAQLEVAVQDATLLADTLESVDPPFQVTLLQDADWKSAQTSFDAFLDQAKNAECALIYFAGHGVEYHGENFLLVKDSDVGNISADVQRMKRRLGTGAISLQSWVDSLDASQANVKLVILDCCRDNPLQAEDGAGTRSTVGSRQGLAQVTPPTGTLISYSADAGQQANDGLFTPVLAKNIRESNFPILRVFATTREQVREISESWAQADSQKGIPSEFRRVRHEPAEYNKLNVAGMDFCFNKSAAPADDIESMEAKIAEMEKQLEEKRKQKGSEMVKRFNLISEALEKGTITTPSQGTPMSTRTSETGTLKDTTGGLPAGFSLSRAMEGKSAGEVRTIGGIPMVWCPAGDFLMGTPPSNPLSAQQGEFQHKVTFSTGFWMAKTECSQEQWESVVGSNPSAFKTPERPVDSVSYEDCLKWVEAKNKEVPLPLGWKWSLPSEAQWEYACRAGSVTAFHFGDQLPKDQAVFEGSVYTRDLNGELKAMPTVSTGSLKANSWGLHEMHGNVSEWCLDHSAPYSTGPVTDPISTSTENQSYIIRGGYYGLYPIDCRSASRFALSPGKKHPGSGFRPAVVKKFGPW
;
A
#
# COMPACT_ATOMS: atom_id res chain seq x y z
N MET A 1 -9.37 -68.26 33.54
CA MET A 1 -8.95 -69.00 32.32
C MET A 1 -7.44 -69.23 32.38
N ARG A 2 -7.00 -70.45 32.01
CA ARG A 2 -5.61 -70.93 31.88
C ARG A 2 -4.87 -70.04 30.84
N TYR A 3 -3.59 -69.68 30.95
CA TYR A 3 -2.35 -70.48 30.80
C TYR A 3 -1.16 -69.56 31.21
N ARG A 4 -0.25 -69.91 32.15
CA ARG A 4 1.07 -70.59 31.96
C ARG A 4 1.94 -69.98 30.82
N ALA A 5 3.23 -69.67 30.97
CA ALA A 5 4.21 -69.93 32.02
C ALA A 5 5.55 -69.18 31.75
N ARG A 6 6.20 -68.72 32.84
CA ARG A 6 7.61 -68.94 33.27
C ARG A 6 8.75 -68.56 32.30
N GLY A 7 9.86 -68.00 32.71
CA GLY A 7 10.48 -67.77 34.02
C GLY A 7 11.96 -67.44 33.76
N ASN A 8 12.50 -66.32 34.25
CA ASN A 8 13.10 -66.08 35.56
C ASN A 8 14.60 -66.44 35.70
N VAL A 9 15.37 -65.41 36.12
CA VAL A 9 16.50 -65.42 37.07
C VAL A 9 17.85 -65.93 36.51
N ALA A 10 18.87 -65.09 36.27
CA ALA A 10 19.71 -64.27 37.16
C ALA A 10 20.69 -65.05 38.06
N ARG A 11 22.01 -64.90 37.83
CA ARG A 11 23.05 -64.39 38.76
C ARG A 11 24.46 -64.96 38.50
N ASN A 12 25.42 -64.04 38.68
CA ASN A 12 26.76 -64.18 39.26
C ASN A 12 27.77 -65.17 38.67
N GLN A 13 28.95 -64.67 38.26
CA GLN A 13 30.18 -64.72 39.08
C GLN A 13 31.36 -64.07 38.35
N ALA A 14 32.20 -63.40 39.14
CA ALA A 14 33.50 -62.84 38.76
C ALA A 14 34.57 -63.94 38.61
N ARG A 15 35.62 -63.70 37.80
CA ARG A 15 36.98 -64.18 38.06
C ARG A 15 38.04 -63.51 37.18
N SER A 16 39.24 -63.43 37.76
CA SER A 16 40.37 -62.58 37.46
C SER A 16 41.44 -63.21 36.55
N PHE A 17 42.23 -62.34 35.92
CA PHE A 17 43.70 -62.34 35.71
C PHE A 17 44.51 -63.55 35.17
N CYS A 18 45.60 -63.16 34.48
CA CYS A 18 46.77 -63.91 33.98
C CYS A 18 46.55 -64.68 32.65
N GLY A 19 47.37 -64.57 31.61
CA GLY A 19 48.66 -63.93 31.36
C GLY A 19 49.29 -64.66 30.18
N PHE A 20 49.75 -63.98 29.13
CA PHE A 20 50.62 -64.59 28.13
C PHE A 20 51.61 -63.56 27.57
N ARG A 21 52.88 -63.90 27.70
CA ARG A 21 54.06 -63.16 27.26
C ARG A 21 54.57 -63.90 26.04
N SER A 22 54.74 -63.25 24.89
CA SER A 22 55.71 -63.71 23.90
C SER A 22 56.36 -62.53 23.19
N SER A 23 57.67 -62.65 23.10
CA SER A 23 58.67 -61.74 22.55
C SER A 23 58.71 -61.83 21.02
N GLY A 24 58.91 -60.69 20.36
CA GLY A 24 59.25 -60.63 18.94
C GLY A 24 59.78 -59.27 18.54
N ASN A 25 61.11 -59.12 18.54
CA ASN A 25 61.83 -57.99 17.96
C ASN A 25 61.53 -57.88 16.46
N TRP A 26 60.99 -56.74 16.01
CA TRP A 26 61.15 -56.25 14.64
C TRP A 26 61.68 -54.81 14.72
N SER A 27 62.99 -54.72 14.76
CA SER A 27 63.74 -53.51 14.44
C SER A 27 63.64 -53.22 12.94
N THR A 28 63.61 -51.93 12.63
CA THR A 28 63.99 -51.31 11.34
C THR A 28 63.09 -51.59 10.14
N VAL A 29 61.93 -50.94 10.12
CA VAL A 29 61.42 -50.35 8.86
C VAL A 29 62.09 -48.99 8.72
N PRO A 30 62.80 -48.69 7.61
CA PRO A 30 63.51 -47.42 7.47
C PRO A 30 62.50 -46.28 7.48
N SER A 31 62.65 -45.35 8.43
CA SER A 31 61.81 -44.17 8.63
C SER A 31 61.63 -43.28 7.39
N PHE A 32 62.41 -43.54 6.33
CA PHE A 32 62.32 -42.86 5.05
C PHE A 32 61.11 -43.30 4.20
N MET A 33 60.76 -44.59 4.17
CA MET A 33 59.63 -45.08 3.35
C MET A 33 58.26 -44.78 3.97
N MET A 34 58.19 -44.72 5.30
CA MET A 34 56.97 -44.30 6.01
C MET A 34 56.76 -42.78 5.90
N SER A 35 57.83 -41.98 5.82
CA SER A 35 57.72 -40.54 5.56
C SER A 35 57.28 -40.23 4.13
N ILE A 36 57.70 -41.03 3.14
CA ILE A 36 57.26 -40.87 1.74
C ILE A 36 55.80 -41.32 1.57
N ALA A 37 55.38 -42.43 2.17
CA ALA A 37 53.99 -42.90 2.10
C ALA A 37 53.00 -41.97 2.86
N ILE A 38 53.43 -41.38 3.98
CA ILE A 38 52.66 -40.35 4.71
C ILE A 38 52.66 -39.04 3.91
N ARG A 39 53.77 -38.63 3.29
CA ARG A 39 53.83 -37.42 2.45
C ARG A 39 53.04 -37.57 1.14
N LEU A 40 52.99 -38.76 0.53
CA LEU A 40 52.14 -39.03 -0.64
C LEU A 40 50.66 -39.17 -0.27
N SER A 41 50.32 -39.75 0.88
CA SER A 41 48.93 -39.74 1.39
C SER A 41 48.49 -38.33 1.77
N CYS A 42 49.37 -37.51 2.35
CA CYS A 42 49.11 -36.09 2.58
C CYS A 42 49.05 -35.31 1.27
N LEU A 43 49.86 -35.61 0.25
CA LEU A 43 49.76 -34.93 -1.05
C LEU A 43 48.48 -35.29 -1.80
N VAL A 44 47.98 -36.53 -1.70
CA VAL A 44 46.70 -36.95 -2.29
C VAL A 44 45.52 -36.39 -1.49
N LEU A 45 45.61 -36.29 -0.16
CA LEU A 45 44.61 -35.60 0.68
C LEU A 45 44.62 -34.07 0.50
N VAL A 46 45.76 -33.48 0.12
CA VAL A 46 45.89 -32.05 -0.22
C VAL A 46 45.45 -31.77 -1.67
N PHE A 47 45.51 -32.76 -2.58
CA PHE A 47 45.00 -32.60 -3.95
C PHE A 47 43.50 -32.92 -4.11
N VAL A 48 42.90 -33.69 -3.21
CA VAL A 48 41.45 -33.99 -3.23
C VAL A 48 40.62 -32.96 -2.45
N SER A 49 41.27 -32.02 -1.73
CA SER A 49 40.60 -30.92 -1.02
C SER A 49 40.48 -29.61 -1.83
N ALA A 50 40.83 -29.62 -3.12
CA ALA A 50 40.80 -28.43 -3.98
C ALA A 50 39.54 -28.28 -4.85
N PHE A 51 38.54 -29.14 -4.67
CA PHE A 51 37.18 -28.89 -5.17
C PHE A 51 36.18 -28.99 -4.02
N SER A 52 36.39 -28.18 -2.98
CA SER A 52 35.21 -27.65 -2.31
C SER A 52 34.52 -26.75 -3.34
N VAL A 53 33.43 -27.23 -3.93
CA VAL A 53 32.37 -26.32 -4.36
C VAL A 53 32.07 -25.52 -3.10
N THR A 54 32.56 -24.28 -3.03
CA THR A 54 32.10 -23.33 -2.03
C THR A 54 30.61 -23.24 -2.27
N ALA A 55 29.79 -23.85 -1.41
CA ALA A 55 28.37 -23.55 -1.40
C ALA A 55 28.31 -22.03 -1.25
N ALA A 56 27.82 -21.33 -2.27
CA ALA A 56 27.78 -19.89 -2.22
C ALA A 56 26.86 -19.51 -1.07
N ASP A 57 27.31 -18.62 -0.20
CA ASP A 57 26.47 -18.07 0.87
C ASP A 57 25.25 -17.34 0.28
N ARG A 58 25.28 -16.99 -1.01
CA ARG A 58 24.20 -16.29 -1.73
C ARG A 58 23.83 -17.07 -2.97
N VAL A 59 22.57 -17.46 -3.08
CA VAL A 59 22.05 -18.26 -4.20
C VAL A 59 20.85 -17.57 -4.83
N ALA A 60 20.73 -17.65 -6.15
CA ALA A 60 19.60 -17.09 -6.88
C ALA A 60 19.05 -18.04 -7.95
N LEU A 61 17.74 -18.14 -8.04
CA LEU A 61 17.02 -18.71 -9.18
C LEU A 61 16.36 -17.58 -9.95
N VAL A 62 16.74 -17.40 -11.21
CA VAL A 62 16.31 -16.28 -12.05
C VAL A 62 15.63 -16.86 -13.28
N ILE A 63 14.36 -16.53 -13.50
CA ILE A 63 13.55 -17.08 -14.59
C ILE A 63 12.99 -15.94 -15.42
N GLY A 64 13.17 -16.02 -16.74
CA GLY A 64 12.51 -15.13 -17.72
C GLY A 64 11.76 -15.95 -18.75
N VAL A 65 10.49 -15.62 -19.00
CA VAL A 65 9.65 -16.33 -19.98
C VAL A 65 8.99 -15.34 -20.93
N ASP A 66 9.47 -15.33 -22.17
CA ASP A 66 8.90 -14.56 -23.28
C ASP A 66 8.00 -15.41 -24.17
N ARG A 67 8.29 -16.71 -24.28
CA ARG A 67 7.64 -17.64 -25.19
C ARG A 67 6.77 -18.66 -24.43
N TYR A 68 5.47 -18.65 -24.76
CA TYR A 68 4.45 -19.54 -24.22
C TYR A 68 3.80 -20.34 -25.35
N ASP A 69 3.83 -21.66 -25.25
CA ASP A 69 3.36 -22.58 -26.31
C ASP A 69 1.83 -22.48 -26.55
N THR A 70 1.08 -22.07 -25.52
CA THR A 70 -0.39 -22.04 -25.53
C THR A 70 -1.00 -20.65 -25.71
N LEU A 71 -0.18 -19.59 -25.65
CA LEU A 71 -0.64 -18.21 -25.81
C LEU A 71 -0.57 -17.77 -27.27
N PRO A 72 -1.51 -16.93 -27.73
CA PRO A 72 -1.45 -16.38 -29.08
C PRO A 72 -0.26 -15.41 -29.23
N PRO A 73 0.21 -15.12 -30.47
CA PRO A 73 1.38 -14.27 -30.72
C PRO A 73 1.34 -12.89 -30.03
N GLU A 74 0.17 -12.28 -29.94
CA GLU A 74 -0.06 -10.98 -29.29
C GLU A 74 0.06 -11.00 -27.76
N ALA A 75 -0.02 -12.18 -27.14
CA ALA A 75 0.14 -12.37 -25.70
C ALA A 75 1.54 -12.88 -25.33
N GLN A 76 2.46 -12.99 -26.30
CA GLN A 76 3.88 -13.27 -26.04
C GLN A 76 4.57 -12.02 -25.49
N LEU A 77 5.68 -12.19 -24.78
CA LEU A 77 6.50 -11.07 -24.30
C LEU A 77 7.80 -10.96 -25.11
N GLU A 78 8.50 -9.84 -24.97
CA GLU A 78 9.76 -9.56 -25.68
C GLU A 78 10.91 -9.12 -24.76
N VAL A 79 10.64 -8.91 -23.47
CA VAL A 79 11.54 -8.23 -22.53
C VAL A 79 11.89 -9.11 -21.32
N ALA A 80 11.11 -10.16 -21.02
CA ALA A 80 11.26 -10.93 -19.80
C ALA A 80 12.58 -11.72 -19.75
N VAL A 81 13.00 -12.32 -20.87
CA VAL A 81 14.30 -13.03 -20.95
C VAL A 81 15.46 -12.04 -20.85
N GLN A 82 15.32 -10.86 -21.44
CA GLN A 82 16.34 -9.80 -21.35
C GLN A 82 16.51 -9.32 -19.91
N ASP A 83 15.41 -9.07 -19.20
CA ASP A 83 15.42 -8.62 -17.81
C ASP A 83 16.00 -9.68 -16.86
N ALA A 84 15.59 -10.95 -17.03
CA ALA A 84 16.16 -12.06 -16.27
C ALA A 84 17.68 -12.17 -16.48
N THR A 85 18.14 -12.03 -17.72
CA THR A 85 19.58 -12.07 -18.03
C THR A 85 20.33 -10.90 -17.37
N LEU A 86 19.78 -9.68 -17.47
CA LEU A 86 20.37 -8.50 -16.86
C LEU A 86 20.51 -8.63 -15.34
N LEU A 87 19.48 -9.15 -14.68
CA LEU A 87 19.54 -9.34 -13.23
C LEU A 87 20.50 -10.45 -12.84
N ALA A 88 20.54 -11.57 -13.57
CA ALA A 88 21.50 -12.65 -13.36
C ALA A 88 22.95 -12.13 -13.42
N ASP A 89 23.32 -11.46 -14.51
CA ASP A 89 24.64 -10.86 -14.69
C ASP A 89 24.97 -9.86 -13.56
N THR A 90 23.96 -9.13 -13.10
CA THR A 90 24.13 -8.17 -12.00
C THR A 90 24.43 -8.88 -10.68
N LEU A 91 23.68 -9.92 -10.34
CA LEU A 91 23.86 -10.70 -9.11
C LEU A 91 25.18 -11.49 -9.09
N GLU A 92 25.67 -11.93 -10.25
CA GLU A 92 27.01 -12.52 -10.37
C GLU A 92 28.13 -11.47 -10.26
N SER A 93 27.84 -10.20 -10.59
CA SER A 93 28.83 -9.11 -10.58
C SER A 93 29.02 -8.41 -9.23
N VAL A 94 28.12 -8.60 -8.27
CA VAL A 94 28.24 -7.99 -6.93
C VAL A 94 29.25 -8.75 -6.06
N ASP A 95 29.72 -8.13 -4.98
CA ASP A 95 30.66 -8.75 -4.04
C ASP A 95 30.08 -8.80 -2.62
N PRO A 96 29.99 -9.98 -1.97
CA PRO A 96 30.24 -11.30 -2.56
C PRO A 96 29.17 -11.68 -3.59
N PRO A 97 29.54 -12.43 -4.65
CA PRO A 97 28.67 -12.76 -5.76
C PRO A 97 27.60 -13.78 -5.37
N PHE A 98 26.48 -13.76 -6.10
CA PHE A 98 25.50 -14.83 -6.04
C PHE A 98 25.91 -15.98 -6.96
N GLN A 99 25.62 -17.21 -6.53
CA GLN A 99 25.52 -18.34 -7.44
C GLN A 99 24.14 -18.30 -8.10
N VAL A 100 24.11 -17.97 -9.39
CA VAL A 100 22.86 -17.79 -10.13
C VAL A 100 22.55 -19.00 -11.00
N THR A 101 21.32 -19.47 -10.96
CA THR A 101 20.73 -20.38 -11.96
C THR A 101 19.75 -19.58 -12.81
N LEU A 102 20.11 -19.30 -14.06
CA LEU A 102 19.27 -18.58 -15.02
C LEU A 102 18.51 -19.58 -15.90
N LEU A 103 17.19 -19.42 -15.98
CA LEU A 103 16.32 -20.14 -16.92
C LEU A 103 15.64 -19.16 -17.88
N GLN A 104 15.68 -19.48 -19.17
CA GLN A 104 15.06 -18.70 -20.24
C GLN A 104 14.02 -19.57 -20.95
N ASP A 105 12.80 -19.06 -21.10
CA ASP A 105 11.66 -19.78 -21.69
C ASP A 105 11.49 -21.20 -21.12
N ALA A 106 11.60 -21.29 -19.79
CA ALA A 106 11.57 -22.55 -19.07
C ALA A 106 10.22 -23.25 -19.22
N ASP A 107 10.25 -24.57 -19.42
CA ASP A 107 9.07 -25.41 -19.24
C ASP A 107 8.87 -25.76 -17.75
N TRP A 108 7.71 -26.29 -17.41
CA TRP A 108 7.34 -26.61 -16.04
C TRP A 108 8.32 -27.58 -15.39
N LYS A 109 8.79 -28.58 -16.14
CA LYS A 109 9.70 -29.61 -15.63
C LYS A 109 11.07 -29.02 -15.28
N SER A 110 11.63 -28.21 -16.17
CA SER A 110 12.92 -27.54 -15.98
C SER A 110 12.86 -26.50 -14.87
N ALA A 111 11.76 -25.75 -14.76
CA ALA A 111 11.53 -24.83 -13.64
C ALA A 111 11.47 -25.55 -12.29
N GLN A 112 10.69 -26.63 -12.17
CA GLN A 112 10.60 -27.41 -10.92
C GLN A 112 11.92 -28.09 -10.55
N THR A 113 12.60 -28.72 -11.52
CA THR A 113 13.88 -29.39 -11.26
C THR A 113 14.94 -28.39 -10.77
N SER A 114 14.98 -27.20 -11.37
CA SER A 114 15.93 -26.16 -10.98
C SER A 114 15.54 -25.52 -9.65
N PHE A 115 14.24 -25.41 -9.36
CA PHE A 115 13.76 -24.95 -8.06
C PHE A 115 14.15 -25.90 -6.92
N ASP A 116 13.99 -27.21 -7.11
CA ASP A 116 14.44 -28.21 -6.14
C ASP A 116 15.96 -28.13 -5.92
N ALA A 117 16.73 -28.04 -7.00
CA ALA A 117 18.19 -27.88 -6.90
C ALA A 117 18.60 -26.55 -6.24
N PHE A 118 17.83 -25.48 -6.46
CA PHE A 118 18.02 -24.18 -5.81
C PHE A 118 17.70 -24.27 -4.30
N LEU A 119 16.62 -24.94 -3.91
CA LEU A 119 16.27 -25.13 -2.50
C LEU A 119 17.34 -25.92 -1.73
N ASP A 120 17.95 -26.91 -2.38
CA ASP A 120 19.08 -27.64 -1.81
C ASP A 120 20.30 -26.74 -1.57
N GLN A 121 20.56 -25.79 -2.48
CA GLN A 121 21.63 -24.79 -2.33
C GLN A 121 21.27 -23.69 -1.33
N ALA A 122 19.99 -23.35 -1.20
CA ALA A 122 19.49 -22.29 -0.32
C ALA A 122 19.53 -22.64 1.17
N LYS A 123 19.78 -23.90 1.52
CA LYS A 123 19.82 -24.38 2.91
C LYS A 123 20.85 -23.60 3.73
N ASN A 124 20.36 -22.78 4.65
CA ASN A 124 21.17 -21.90 5.51
C ASN A 124 22.02 -20.85 4.76
N ALA A 125 21.66 -20.51 3.52
CA ALA A 125 22.32 -19.44 2.77
C ALA A 125 22.16 -18.08 3.50
N GLU A 126 23.15 -17.18 3.37
CA GLU A 126 23.03 -15.75 3.71
C GLU A 126 21.84 -15.14 2.98
N CYS A 127 21.68 -15.43 1.69
CA CYS A 127 20.55 -14.97 0.90
C CYS A 127 20.11 -16.00 -0.14
N ALA A 128 18.81 -16.29 -0.17
CA ALA A 128 18.15 -17.08 -1.20
C ALA A 128 17.17 -16.19 -1.98
N LEU A 129 17.47 -15.96 -3.25
CA LEU A 129 16.74 -15.04 -4.13
C LEU A 129 16.01 -15.80 -5.24
N ILE A 130 14.72 -15.52 -5.43
CA ILE A 130 13.95 -15.94 -6.60
C ILE A 130 13.61 -14.68 -7.38
N TYR A 131 13.92 -14.65 -8.66
CA TYR A 131 13.46 -13.65 -9.60
C TYR A 131 12.65 -14.32 -10.70
N PHE A 132 11.50 -13.74 -11.01
CA PHE A 132 10.67 -14.19 -12.12
C PHE A 132 10.22 -13.00 -12.95
N ALA A 133 10.49 -13.02 -14.26
CA ALA A 133 9.93 -12.12 -15.25
C ALA A 133 9.05 -12.90 -16.23
N GLY A 134 7.81 -12.45 -16.44
CA GLY A 134 6.85 -13.15 -17.29
C GLY A 134 5.39 -12.94 -16.86
N HIS A 135 4.47 -13.73 -17.41
CA HIS A 135 3.04 -13.65 -17.07
C HIS A 135 2.74 -14.26 -15.71
N GLY A 136 1.98 -13.53 -14.90
CA GLY A 136 1.46 -14.00 -13.61
C GLY A 136 -0.05 -13.81 -13.50
N VAL A 137 -0.77 -14.87 -13.16
CA VAL A 137 -2.24 -14.87 -13.09
C VAL A 137 -2.74 -15.16 -11.68
N GLU A 138 -3.79 -14.43 -11.26
CA GLU A 138 -4.58 -14.78 -10.09
C GLU A 138 -5.82 -15.55 -10.51
N TYR A 139 -6.03 -16.74 -9.94
CA TYR A 139 -7.22 -17.55 -10.19
C TYR A 139 -7.85 -18.03 -8.88
N HIS A 140 -9.00 -17.44 -8.53
CA HIS A 140 -9.74 -17.74 -7.29
C HIS A 140 -8.87 -17.68 -6.02
N GLY A 141 -8.18 -16.55 -5.84
CA GLY A 141 -7.37 -16.25 -4.65
C GLY A 141 -6.01 -16.95 -4.60
N GLU A 142 -5.59 -17.62 -5.68
CA GLU A 142 -4.28 -18.26 -5.80
C GLU A 142 -3.47 -17.65 -6.96
N ASN A 143 -2.18 -17.47 -6.73
CA ASN A 143 -1.24 -16.89 -7.68
C ASN A 143 -0.44 -17.95 -8.41
N PHE A 144 -0.46 -17.87 -9.73
CA PHE A 144 0.30 -18.75 -10.62
C PHE A 144 1.23 -17.96 -11.51
N LEU A 145 2.51 -18.35 -11.57
CA LEU A 145 3.49 -17.87 -12.53
C LEU A 145 3.46 -18.82 -13.74
N LEU A 146 3.24 -18.27 -14.93
CA LEU A 146 3.12 -19.06 -16.15
C LEU A 146 4.52 -19.39 -16.69
N VAL A 147 4.72 -20.64 -17.08
CA VAL A 147 5.92 -21.14 -17.76
C VAL A 147 5.58 -21.47 -19.21
N LYS A 148 6.58 -21.77 -20.02
CA LYS A 148 6.43 -21.95 -21.48
C LYS A 148 5.28 -22.89 -21.86
N ASP A 149 5.15 -24.02 -21.19
CA ASP A 149 4.15 -25.06 -21.45
C ASP A 149 2.91 -24.95 -20.55
N SER A 150 2.70 -23.81 -19.87
CA SER A 150 1.52 -23.61 -19.04
C SER A 150 0.23 -23.71 -19.85
N ASP A 151 -0.64 -24.64 -19.45
CA ASP A 151 -1.92 -24.87 -20.10
C ASP A 151 -3.02 -23.95 -19.54
N VAL A 152 -3.24 -22.83 -20.22
CA VAL A 152 -4.25 -21.81 -19.91
C VAL A 152 -5.48 -21.88 -20.83
N GLY A 153 -5.63 -22.93 -21.64
CA GLY A 153 -6.70 -23.01 -22.67
C GLY A 153 -8.12 -23.22 -22.12
N ASN A 154 -9.13 -22.87 -22.93
CA ASN A 154 -10.59 -22.98 -22.70
C ASN A 154 -11.08 -22.50 -21.31
N ILE A 155 -11.34 -21.20 -21.22
CA ILE A 155 -11.82 -20.45 -20.05
C ILE A 155 -13.23 -20.90 -19.60
N SER A 156 -13.96 -21.67 -20.42
CA SER A 156 -15.28 -22.21 -20.09
C SER A 156 -15.26 -23.47 -19.22
N ALA A 157 -14.10 -23.90 -18.73
CA ALA A 157 -13.96 -25.07 -17.88
C ALA A 157 -14.40 -24.78 -16.44
N ASP A 158 -15.04 -25.76 -15.77
CA ASP A 158 -15.34 -25.72 -14.34
C ASP A 158 -14.11 -25.27 -13.52
N VAL A 159 -14.34 -24.41 -12.51
CA VAL A 159 -13.34 -23.81 -11.62
C VAL A 159 -12.34 -24.84 -11.11
N GLN A 160 -12.82 -26.01 -10.70
CA GLN A 160 -11.97 -27.08 -10.16
C GLN A 160 -11.06 -27.72 -11.23
N ARG A 161 -11.51 -27.73 -12.48
CA ARG A 161 -10.73 -28.25 -13.60
C ARG A 161 -9.61 -27.28 -13.99
N MET A 162 -9.89 -25.98 -13.98
CA MET A 162 -8.89 -24.96 -14.25
C MET A 162 -7.84 -24.86 -13.14
N LYS A 163 -8.26 -24.87 -11.86
CA LYS A 163 -7.32 -24.95 -10.72
C LYS A 163 -6.39 -26.16 -10.82
N ARG A 164 -6.93 -27.32 -11.22
CA ARG A 164 -6.12 -28.52 -11.41
C ARG A 164 -5.11 -28.38 -12.55
N ARG A 165 -5.51 -27.79 -13.68
CA ARG A 165 -4.62 -27.57 -14.83
C ARG A 165 -3.50 -26.60 -14.50
N LEU A 166 -3.83 -25.46 -13.89
CA LEU A 166 -2.84 -24.50 -13.39
C LEU A 166 -1.94 -25.13 -12.31
N GLY A 167 -2.50 -25.92 -11.40
CA GLY A 167 -1.73 -26.63 -10.37
C GLY A 167 -0.77 -27.70 -10.92
N THR A 168 -0.96 -28.18 -12.14
CA THR A 168 -0.09 -29.19 -12.78
C THR A 168 0.73 -28.66 -13.96
N GLY A 169 0.49 -27.42 -14.38
CA GLY A 169 1.12 -26.82 -15.57
C GLY A 169 1.67 -25.41 -15.36
N ALA A 170 1.43 -24.79 -14.21
CA ALA A 170 2.00 -23.51 -13.82
C ALA A 170 2.69 -23.61 -12.45
N ILE A 171 3.39 -22.56 -12.05
CA ILE A 171 4.06 -22.48 -10.75
C ILE A 171 3.13 -21.81 -9.75
N SER A 172 2.78 -22.50 -8.65
CA SER A 172 2.09 -21.85 -7.53
C SER A 172 3.07 -21.00 -6.73
N LEU A 173 2.86 -19.67 -6.73
CA LEU A 173 3.72 -18.74 -6.01
C LEU A 173 3.71 -19.02 -4.50
N GLN A 174 2.54 -19.32 -3.92
CA GLN A 174 2.43 -19.65 -2.50
C GLN A 174 3.24 -20.90 -2.16
N SER A 175 3.13 -21.96 -2.97
CA SER A 175 3.91 -23.19 -2.75
C SER A 175 5.41 -22.95 -2.80
N TRP A 176 5.89 -22.09 -3.70
CA TRP A 176 7.30 -21.76 -3.79
C TRP A 176 7.78 -20.90 -2.62
N VAL A 177 6.96 -19.94 -2.15
CA VAL A 177 7.25 -19.16 -0.94
C VAL A 177 7.32 -20.04 0.30
N ASP A 178 6.40 -21.00 0.45
CA ASP A 178 6.38 -21.93 1.59
C ASP A 178 7.62 -22.86 1.58
N SER A 179 8.00 -23.38 0.42
CA SER A 179 9.22 -24.19 0.28
C SER A 179 10.50 -23.37 0.49
N LEU A 180 10.52 -22.12 0.04
CA LEU A 180 11.63 -21.19 0.31
C LEU A 180 11.77 -20.89 1.80
N ASP A 181 10.66 -20.75 2.53
CA ASP A 181 10.68 -20.56 3.98
C ASP A 181 11.32 -21.76 4.70
N ALA A 182 11.03 -22.98 4.23
CA ALA A 182 11.60 -24.22 4.75
C ALA A 182 13.11 -24.36 4.51
N SER A 183 13.71 -23.57 3.61
CA SER A 183 15.18 -23.58 3.38
C SER A 183 15.98 -23.05 4.57
N GLN A 184 15.34 -22.30 5.48
CA GLN A 184 16.00 -21.61 6.60
C GLN A 184 17.14 -20.65 6.18
N ALA A 185 17.14 -20.17 4.93
CA ALA A 185 18.01 -19.07 4.52
C ALA A 185 17.76 -17.83 5.41
N ASN A 186 18.84 -17.10 5.72
CA ASN A 186 18.79 -15.93 6.60
C ASN A 186 17.96 -14.80 5.98
N VAL A 187 18.22 -14.52 4.69
CA VAL A 187 17.41 -13.61 3.87
C VAL A 187 16.74 -14.42 2.76
N LYS A 188 15.42 -14.32 2.66
CA LYS A 188 14.63 -14.93 1.57
C LYS A 188 14.03 -13.79 0.75
N LEU A 189 14.28 -13.78 -0.55
CA LEU A 189 13.87 -12.71 -1.44
C LEU A 189 13.15 -13.30 -2.65
N VAL A 190 11.98 -12.75 -2.98
CA VAL A 190 11.21 -13.06 -4.18
C VAL A 190 10.93 -11.76 -4.90
N ILE A 191 11.42 -11.60 -6.13
CA ILE A 191 11.20 -10.44 -6.98
C ILE A 191 10.39 -10.89 -8.19
N LEU A 192 9.24 -10.28 -8.41
CA LEU A 192 8.31 -10.62 -9.47
C LEU A 192 8.20 -9.43 -10.43
N ASP A 193 8.85 -9.55 -11.58
CA ASP A 193 8.71 -8.64 -12.71
C ASP A 193 7.63 -9.14 -13.67
N CYS A 194 6.39 -9.20 -13.17
CA CYS A 194 5.25 -9.72 -13.91
C CYS A 194 4.30 -8.61 -14.33
N CYS A 195 3.86 -8.65 -15.59
CA CYS A 195 2.67 -7.92 -16.02
C CYS A 195 1.46 -8.48 -15.27
N ARG A 196 0.55 -7.61 -14.80
CA ARG A 196 -0.77 -8.03 -14.32
C ARG A 196 -1.83 -8.10 -15.44
N ASP A 197 -1.40 -8.21 -16.70
CA ASP A 197 -2.27 -8.55 -17.84
C ASP A 197 -2.60 -10.04 -17.76
N ASN A 198 -3.87 -10.38 -17.57
CA ASN A 198 -4.30 -11.76 -17.44
C ASN A 198 -4.58 -12.34 -18.84
N PRO A 199 -3.72 -13.21 -19.41
CA PRO A 199 -3.95 -13.80 -20.73
C PRO A 199 -5.16 -14.75 -20.79
N LEU A 200 -5.79 -15.05 -19.64
CA LEU A 200 -7.09 -15.76 -19.59
C LEU A 200 -8.27 -14.84 -19.93
N GLN A 201 -8.04 -13.58 -20.30
CA GLN A 201 -9.09 -12.70 -20.79
C GLN A 201 -9.37 -12.98 -22.27
N ALA A 202 -10.49 -13.65 -22.58
CA ALA A 202 -11.06 -13.64 -23.92
C ALA A 202 -12.14 -12.55 -24.02
N GLU A 203 -11.98 -11.61 -24.95
CA GLU A 203 -13.09 -10.80 -25.44
C GLU A 203 -13.97 -11.67 -26.34
N ASP A 204 -15.08 -12.17 -25.83
CA ASP A 204 -16.13 -12.68 -26.70
C ASP A 204 -16.74 -11.49 -27.45
N GLY A 205 -16.66 -11.50 -28.78
CA GLY A 205 -17.14 -10.47 -29.71
C GLY A 205 -18.66 -10.19 -29.70
N ALA A 206 -19.36 -10.55 -28.62
CA ALA A 206 -20.77 -10.30 -28.36
C ALA A 206 -21.01 -9.30 -27.20
N GLY A 207 -19.98 -8.70 -26.59
CA GLY A 207 -20.15 -7.66 -25.57
C GLY A 207 -20.73 -8.16 -24.24
N THR A 208 -20.83 -9.47 -24.04
CA THR A 208 -21.13 -10.08 -22.75
C THR A 208 -19.85 -10.24 -21.94
N ARG A 209 -19.79 -9.55 -20.80
CA ARG A 209 -18.67 -9.60 -19.84
C ARG A 209 -18.46 -11.05 -19.36
N SER A 210 -17.36 -11.67 -19.76
CA SER A 210 -16.95 -12.97 -19.24
C SER A 210 -16.62 -12.87 -17.74
N THR A 211 -17.37 -13.61 -16.93
CA THR A 211 -17.28 -13.69 -15.46
C THR A 211 -16.41 -14.86 -15.02
N VAL A 212 -15.13 -14.87 -15.38
CA VAL A 212 -14.20 -15.91 -14.90
C VAL A 212 -12.80 -15.32 -14.73
N GLY A 213 -12.44 -14.96 -13.49
CA GLY A 213 -11.15 -14.37 -13.12
C GLY A 213 -11.21 -12.89 -12.73
N SER A 214 -10.43 -12.49 -11.72
CA SER A 214 -10.25 -11.07 -11.39
C SER A 214 -9.64 -10.34 -12.59
N ARG A 215 -10.03 -9.08 -12.82
CA ARG A 215 -9.41 -8.17 -13.82
C ARG A 215 -7.94 -7.87 -13.51
N GLN A 216 -7.47 -8.26 -12.34
CA GLN A 216 -6.15 -7.98 -11.82
C GLN A 216 -5.29 -9.26 -11.93
N GLY A 217 -4.04 -9.18 -12.39
CA GLY A 217 -3.05 -10.29 -12.35
C GLY A 217 -2.71 -10.76 -10.92
N LEU A 218 -1.47 -11.11 -10.58
CA LEU A 218 -1.09 -11.67 -9.26
C LEU A 218 -1.63 -10.93 -8.01
N ALA A 219 -2.47 -11.57 -7.18
CA ALA A 219 -2.84 -11.12 -5.84
C ALA A 219 -1.61 -10.86 -4.94
N GLN A 220 -1.78 -10.06 -3.89
CA GLN A 220 -0.74 -9.93 -2.87
C GLN A 220 -0.65 -11.20 -2.01
N VAL A 221 0.57 -11.71 -1.82
CA VAL A 221 0.86 -12.85 -0.94
C VAL A 221 1.19 -12.35 0.48
N THR A 222 0.98 -13.17 1.52
CA THR A 222 1.48 -12.90 2.87
C THR A 222 2.80 -13.65 3.08
N PRO A 223 3.96 -12.97 3.15
CA PRO A 223 5.24 -13.61 3.34
C PRO A 223 5.39 -14.10 4.79
N PRO A 224 6.04 -15.25 4.99
CA PRO A 224 6.56 -15.67 6.28
C PRO A 224 7.58 -14.68 6.85
N THR A 225 7.86 -14.77 8.15
CA THR A 225 8.90 -13.97 8.82
C THR A 225 10.28 -14.26 8.18
N GLY A 226 11.00 -13.20 7.79
CA GLY A 226 12.29 -13.34 7.12
C GLY A 226 12.24 -13.31 5.59
N THR A 227 11.06 -13.18 4.99
CA THR A 227 10.87 -13.22 3.52
C THR A 227 10.44 -11.87 2.97
N LEU A 228 11.13 -11.40 1.92
CA LEU A 228 10.83 -10.19 1.16
C LEU A 228 10.20 -10.59 -0.17
N ILE A 229 9.02 -10.05 -0.48
CA ILE A 229 8.40 -10.19 -1.81
C ILE A 229 8.30 -8.78 -2.43
N SER A 230 8.85 -8.62 -3.62
CA SER A 230 8.91 -7.40 -4.42
C SER A 230 8.14 -7.60 -5.71
N TYR A 231 7.29 -6.64 -6.11
CA TYR A 231 6.59 -6.65 -7.38
C TYR A 231 6.98 -5.43 -8.21
N SER A 232 7.15 -5.59 -9.52
CA SER A 232 7.53 -4.49 -10.43
C SER A 232 6.43 -3.47 -10.67
N ALA A 233 5.16 -3.81 -10.41
CA ALA A 233 3.99 -2.94 -10.57
C ALA A 233 2.87 -3.20 -9.54
N ASP A 234 2.08 -2.17 -9.24
CA ASP A 234 0.94 -2.23 -8.30
C ASP A 234 -0.30 -2.93 -8.89
N ALA A 235 -1.28 -3.24 -8.03
CA ALA A 235 -2.52 -3.91 -8.40
C ALA A 235 -3.32 -3.17 -9.48
N GLY A 236 -3.52 -3.84 -10.62
CA GLY A 236 -4.26 -3.28 -11.76
C GLY A 236 -3.46 -2.29 -12.62
N GLN A 237 -2.14 -2.20 -12.44
CA GLN A 237 -1.25 -1.45 -13.35
C GLN A 237 -0.55 -2.40 -14.33
N GLN A 238 -0.40 -1.94 -15.57
CA GLN A 238 0.32 -2.65 -16.63
C GLN A 238 1.78 -2.21 -16.61
N ALA A 239 2.70 -3.14 -16.38
CA ALA A 239 4.13 -2.89 -16.58
C ALA A 239 4.72 -4.00 -17.44
N ASN A 240 5.24 -3.61 -18.61
CA ASN A 240 6.28 -4.34 -19.34
C ASN A 240 6.93 -3.48 -20.41
N ASP A 241 7.49 -2.33 -20.04
CA ASP A 241 8.33 -1.55 -20.93
C ASP A 241 9.82 -1.70 -20.61
N GLY A 242 10.19 -2.68 -19.77
CA GLY A 242 11.57 -2.99 -19.39
C GLY A 242 12.23 -1.94 -18.51
N LEU A 243 11.46 -1.11 -17.79
CA LEU A 243 12.02 -0.03 -16.97
C LEU A 243 12.47 -0.47 -15.56
N PHE A 244 11.73 -1.40 -14.94
CA PHE A 244 11.96 -1.78 -13.53
C PHE A 244 13.32 -2.45 -13.34
N THR A 245 13.60 -3.51 -14.11
CA THR A 245 14.78 -4.35 -13.90
C THR A 245 16.11 -3.66 -14.19
N PRO A 246 16.26 -2.80 -15.22
CA PRO A 246 17.48 -2.02 -15.41
C PRO A 246 17.77 -1.05 -14.28
N VAL A 247 16.75 -0.41 -13.72
CA VAL A 247 16.90 0.49 -12.58
C VAL A 247 17.26 -0.28 -11.31
N LEU A 248 16.64 -1.45 -11.10
CA LEU A 248 16.97 -2.34 -9.99
C LEU A 248 18.41 -2.85 -10.06
N ALA A 249 18.82 -3.33 -11.24
CA ALA A 249 20.16 -3.84 -11.50
C ALA A 249 21.24 -2.78 -11.22
N LYS A 250 20.99 -1.54 -11.66
CA LYS A 250 21.86 -0.40 -11.37
C LYS A 250 22.03 -0.20 -9.85
N ASN A 251 20.94 -0.12 -9.10
CA ASN A 251 21.00 0.13 -7.67
C ASN A 251 21.60 -1.05 -6.88
N ILE A 252 21.42 -2.30 -7.34
CA ILE A 252 22.09 -3.48 -6.77
C ILE A 252 23.61 -3.40 -6.95
N ARG A 253 24.08 -3.01 -8.15
CA ARG A 253 25.51 -2.98 -8.48
C ARG A 253 26.25 -1.79 -7.85
N GLU A 254 25.65 -0.60 -7.92
CA GLU A 254 26.34 0.66 -7.62
C GLU A 254 26.24 1.09 -6.15
N SER A 255 25.53 0.33 -5.31
CA SER A 255 25.33 0.72 -3.91
C SER A 255 25.66 -0.40 -2.92
N ASN A 256 26.30 -0.01 -1.82
CA ASN A 256 26.43 -0.84 -0.62
C ASN A 256 25.27 -0.62 0.35
N PHE A 257 24.12 -0.19 -0.17
CA PHE A 257 22.96 0.14 0.64
C PHE A 257 22.34 -1.11 1.26
N PRO A 258 21.72 -0.97 2.46
CA PRO A 258 20.82 -1.98 2.96
C PRO A 258 19.73 -2.31 1.94
N ILE A 259 19.34 -3.57 1.86
CA ILE A 259 18.35 -4.10 0.90
C ILE A 259 17.11 -3.21 0.74
N LEU A 260 16.57 -2.67 1.85
CA LEU A 260 15.40 -1.79 1.83
C LEU A 260 15.63 -0.51 1.03
N ARG A 261 16.83 0.06 1.13
CA ARG A 261 17.19 1.31 0.45
C ARG A 261 17.46 1.07 -1.04
N VAL A 262 17.96 -0.11 -1.43
CA VAL A 262 18.06 -0.50 -2.85
C VAL A 262 16.68 -0.48 -3.49
N PHE A 263 15.71 -1.18 -2.89
CA PHE A 263 14.34 -1.22 -3.40
C PHE A 263 13.63 0.15 -3.36
N ALA A 264 13.82 0.92 -2.29
CA ALA A 264 13.27 2.28 -2.19
C ALA A 264 13.83 3.22 -3.27
N THR A 265 15.14 3.17 -3.53
CA THR A 265 15.80 3.99 -4.55
C THR A 265 15.37 3.57 -5.96
N THR A 266 15.24 2.26 -6.20
CA THR A 266 14.72 1.73 -7.46
C THR A 266 13.32 2.25 -7.74
N ARG A 267 12.43 2.20 -6.75
CA ARG A 267 11.06 2.71 -6.89
C ARG A 267 11.04 4.19 -7.26
N GLU A 268 11.84 5.01 -6.57
CA GLU A 268 11.88 6.45 -6.84
C GLU A 268 12.38 6.75 -8.25
N GLN A 269 13.47 6.11 -8.67
CA GLN A 269 14.03 6.32 -10.01
C GLN A 269 13.10 5.83 -11.12
N VAL A 270 12.42 4.67 -10.95
CA VAL A 270 11.42 4.19 -11.91
C VAL A 270 10.25 5.18 -12.01
N ARG A 271 9.80 5.74 -10.88
CA ARG A 271 8.76 6.76 -10.85
C ARG A 271 9.19 8.04 -11.59
N GLU A 272 10.37 8.56 -11.30
CA GLU A 272 10.91 9.75 -11.97
C GLU A 272 11.07 9.55 -13.49
N ILE A 273 11.63 8.41 -13.90
CA ILE A 273 11.85 8.11 -15.32
C ILE A 273 10.51 7.96 -16.04
N SER A 274 9.55 7.22 -15.47
CA SER A 274 8.22 7.04 -16.09
C SER A 274 7.41 8.33 -16.14
N GLU A 275 7.51 9.19 -15.12
CA GLU A 275 6.92 10.54 -15.15
C GLU A 275 7.53 11.42 -16.24
N SER A 276 8.84 11.35 -16.43
CA SER A 276 9.53 12.09 -17.50
C SER A 276 9.06 11.64 -18.88
N TRP A 277 8.79 10.34 -19.06
CA TRP A 277 8.26 9.78 -20.30
C TRP A 277 6.84 10.26 -20.57
N ALA A 278 5.97 10.22 -19.57
CA ALA A 278 4.59 10.70 -19.69
C ALA A 278 4.52 12.20 -20.03
N GLN A 279 5.41 13.02 -19.43
CA GLN A 279 5.52 14.44 -19.75
C GLN A 279 6.05 14.68 -21.17
N ALA A 280 7.06 13.93 -21.59
CA ALA A 280 7.61 14.03 -22.94
C ALA A 280 6.58 13.64 -24.01
N ASP A 281 5.78 12.61 -23.76
CA ASP A 281 4.73 12.16 -24.68
C ASP A 281 3.58 13.18 -24.76
N SER A 282 3.23 13.80 -23.63
CA SER A 282 2.31 14.92 -23.60
C SER A 282 2.81 16.13 -24.39
N GLN A 283 4.11 16.44 -24.34
CA GLN A 283 4.71 17.56 -25.09
C GLN A 283 4.79 17.29 -26.59
N LYS A 284 4.92 16.02 -26.99
CA LYS A 284 4.90 15.58 -28.40
C LYS A 284 3.48 15.51 -28.98
N GLY A 285 2.45 15.82 -28.20
CA GLY A 285 1.05 15.77 -28.63
C GLY A 285 0.52 14.34 -28.82
N ILE A 286 1.17 13.35 -28.20
CA ILE A 286 0.72 11.95 -28.28
C ILE A 286 -0.62 11.84 -27.52
N PRO A 287 -1.69 11.29 -28.12
CA PRO A 287 -2.97 11.07 -27.45
C PRO A 287 -2.80 10.17 -26.21
N SER A 288 -3.60 10.39 -25.17
CA SER A 288 -3.47 9.75 -23.85
C SER A 288 -3.41 8.22 -23.89
N GLU A 289 -4.12 7.62 -24.84
CA GLU A 289 -4.24 6.19 -25.07
C GLU A 289 -2.99 5.55 -25.70
N PHE A 290 -2.06 6.36 -26.22
CA PHE A 290 -0.80 5.93 -26.84
C PHE A 290 0.45 6.41 -26.09
N ARG A 291 0.29 7.04 -24.92
CA ARG A 291 1.43 7.51 -24.10
C ARG A 291 2.04 6.35 -23.34
N ARG A 292 3.34 6.45 -23.07
CA ARG A 292 4.03 5.54 -22.14
C ARG A 292 3.40 5.64 -20.75
N VAL A 293 3.20 4.49 -20.13
CA VAL A 293 2.49 4.32 -18.86
C VAL A 293 3.33 4.90 -17.72
N ARG A 294 2.65 5.55 -16.76
CA ARG A 294 3.30 5.96 -15.51
C ARG A 294 3.42 4.74 -14.61
N HIS A 295 4.64 4.42 -14.20
CA HIS A 295 4.90 3.26 -13.34
C HIS A 295 4.89 3.67 -11.88
N GLU A 296 4.12 2.94 -11.08
CA GLU A 296 4.26 2.96 -9.63
C GLU A 296 4.66 1.54 -9.17
N PRO A 297 5.97 1.25 -9.03
CA PRO A 297 6.41 -0.03 -8.49
C PRO A 297 5.80 -0.26 -7.10
N ALA A 298 5.34 -1.49 -6.86
CA ALA A 298 4.52 -1.82 -5.71
C ALA A 298 5.21 -1.60 -4.36
N GLU A 299 4.39 -1.42 -3.32
CA GLU A 299 4.83 -1.26 -1.93
C GLU A 299 5.37 -2.56 -1.31
N TYR A 300 6.58 -2.48 -0.75
CA TYR A 300 7.30 -3.54 -0.04
C TYR A 300 6.75 -3.82 1.38
N ASN A 301 5.44 -3.70 1.60
CA ASN A 301 4.85 -3.51 2.93
C ASN A 301 4.60 -4.77 3.77
N LYS A 302 5.39 -5.82 3.59
CA LYS A 302 5.45 -6.96 4.53
C LYS A 302 6.89 -7.36 4.86
N LEU A 303 7.75 -6.35 4.97
CA LEU A 303 9.14 -6.47 5.40
C LEU A 303 9.22 -6.69 6.93
N ASN A 304 9.12 -7.94 7.37
CA ASN A 304 9.63 -8.29 8.70
C ASN A 304 11.15 -8.47 8.62
N VAL A 305 11.88 -7.36 8.58
CA VAL A 305 13.36 -7.26 8.54
C VAL A 305 13.94 -6.71 9.85
N ALA A 306 13.17 -6.73 10.94
CA ALA A 306 13.67 -6.31 12.24
C ALA A 306 14.94 -7.12 12.60
N GLY A 307 16.11 -6.46 12.52
CA GLY A 307 17.41 -7.05 12.79
C GLY A 307 18.20 -7.59 11.58
N MET A 308 17.76 -7.38 10.33
CA MET A 308 18.49 -7.86 9.15
C MET A 308 19.51 -6.84 8.63
N ASP A 309 20.78 -7.25 8.57
CA ASP A 309 21.89 -6.49 7.97
C ASP A 309 22.35 -7.18 6.66
N PHE A 310 21.65 -6.90 5.55
CA PHE A 310 22.02 -7.43 4.22
C PHE A 310 22.18 -6.31 3.21
N CYS A 311 23.31 -6.36 2.50
CA CYS A 311 23.66 -5.49 1.37
C CYS A 311 24.04 -6.37 0.18
N PHE A 312 23.53 -6.02 -1.01
CA PHE A 312 23.83 -6.76 -2.24
C PHE A 312 25.31 -6.65 -2.61
N ASN A 313 25.89 -5.44 -2.61
CA ASN A 313 27.29 -5.23 -2.97
C ASN A 313 28.09 -4.57 -1.83
N LYS A 314 28.86 -5.36 -1.09
CA LYS A 314 29.66 -4.90 0.06
C LYS A 314 30.92 -4.12 -0.35
N SER A 315 31.42 -4.28 -1.58
CA SER A 315 32.67 -3.62 -2.04
C SER A 315 32.46 -2.38 -2.91
N ALA A 316 31.20 -2.00 -3.19
CA ALA A 316 30.90 -0.71 -3.80
C ALA A 316 31.50 0.42 -2.94
N ALA A 317 32.17 1.40 -3.57
CA ALA A 317 32.80 2.52 -2.88
C ALA A 317 31.81 3.16 -1.89
N PRO A 318 32.22 3.46 -0.63
CA PRO A 318 31.42 4.32 0.22
C PRO A 318 31.24 5.63 -0.53
N ALA A 319 30.02 5.97 -0.92
CA ALA A 319 29.75 7.27 -1.50
C ALA A 319 30.22 8.33 -0.47
N ASP A 320 30.97 9.34 -0.95
CA ASP A 320 31.52 10.48 -0.18
C ASP A 320 30.71 10.77 1.09
N ASP A 321 31.41 10.91 2.24
CA ASP A 321 30.84 11.16 3.58
C ASP A 321 29.51 11.90 3.49
N ILE A 322 28.46 11.31 4.07
CA ILE A 322 27.05 11.71 4.00
C ILE A 322 26.84 13.24 4.04
N GLU A 323 27.67 13.95 4.81
CA GLU A 323 27.70 15.41 4.99
C GLU A 323 28.11 16.21 3.73
N SER A 324 29.05 15.70 2.92
CA SER A 324 29.51 16.27 1.64
C SER A 324 28.42 16.21 0.55
N MET A 325 27.58 15.17 0.61
CA MET A 325 26.54 14.93 -0.38
C MET A 325 25.25 15.70 -0.05
N GLU A 326 24.94 15.91 1.24
CA GLU A 326 23.89 16.84 1.69
C GLU A 326 24.18 18.29 1.24
N ALA A 327 25.45 18.72 1.27
CA ALA A 327 25.86 20.03 0.75
C ALA A 327 25.70 20.14 -0.77
N LYS A 328 26.03 19.08 -1.53
CA LYS A 328 25.81 19.03 -2.98
C LYS A 328 24.33 19.01 -3.35
N ILE A 329 23.49 18.33 -2.57
CA ILE A 329 22.03 18.29 -2.74
C ILE A 329 21.42 19.66 -2.45
N ALA A 330 21.81 20.31 -1.36
CA ALA A 330 21.33 21.66 -1.02
C ALA A 330 21.70 22.72 -2.06
N GLU A 331 22.92 22.65 -2.61
CA GLU A 331 23.37 23.55 -3.67
C GLU A 331 22.62 23.30 -4.99
N MET A 332 22.33 22.03 -5.31
CA MET A 332 21.55 21.66 -6.48
C MET A 332 20.07 22.06 -6.36
N GLU A 333 19.47 21.92 -5.17
CA GLU A 333 18.11 22.40 -4.86
C GLU A 333 18.00 23.92 -4.98
N LYS A 334 19.02 24.64 -4.50
CA LYS A 334 19.10 26.10 -4.63
C LYS A 334 19.20 26.55 -6.09
N GLN A 335 20.02 25.88 -6.90
CA GLN A 335 20.11 26.15 -8.35
C GLN A 335 18.80 25.80 -9.09
N LEU A 336 18.06 24.79 -8.62
CA LEU A 336 16.76 24.40 -9.15
C LEU A 336 15.67 25.43 -8.80
N GLU A 337 15.70 25.96 -7.58
CA GLU A 337 14.80 27.00 -7.09
C GLU A 337 15.02 28.34 -7.83
N GLU A 338 16.28 28.69 -8.10
CA GLU A 338 16.64 29.84 -8.93
C GLU A 338 16.15 29.69 -10.37
N LYS A 339 16.33 28.51 -10.98
CA LYS A 339 15.77 28.20 -12.31
C LYS A 339 14.24 28.27 -12.34
N ARG A 340 13.56 27.81 -11.27
CA ARG A 340 12.10 27.90 -11.12
C ARG A 340 11.61 29.34 -11.01
N LYS A 341 12.31 30.18 -10.23
CA LYS A 341 12.02 31.62 -10.13
C LYS A 341 12.27 32.35 -11.46
N GLN A 342 13.32 32.01 -12.18
CA GLN A 342 13.66 32.59 -13.47
C GLN A 342 12.58 32.27 -14.51
N LYS A 343 12.15 31.00 -14.58
CA LYS A 343 11.07 30.50 -15.46
C LYS A 343 9.69 31.06 -15.08
N GLY A 344 9.44 31.26 -13.77
CA GLY A 344 8.26 31.95 -13.27
C GLY A 344 8.22 33.44 -13.66
N SER A 345 9.35 34.16 -13.58
CA SER A 345 9.43 35.56 -14.00
C SER A 345 9.26 35.73 -15.52
N GLU A 346 9.73 34.76 -16.30
CA GLU A 346 9.60 34.75 -17.76
C GLU A 346 8.16 34.47 -18.19
N MET A 347 7.45 33.63 -17.44
CA MET A 347 6.02 33.38 -17.59
C MET A 347 5.16 34.60 -17.23
N VAL A 348 5.50 35.31 -16.14
CA VAL A 348 4.83 36.57 -15.74
C VAL A 348 5.09 37.69 -16.75
N LYS A 349 6.30 37.78 -17.32
CA LYS A 349 6.60 38.72 -18.41
C LYS A 349 5.79 38.41 -19.66
N ARG A 350 5.64 37.13 -20.05
CA ARG A 350 4.76 36.71 -21.16
C ARG A 350 3.30 37.03 -20.87
N PHE A 351 2.85 36.82 -19.63
CA PHE A 351 1.49 37.14 -19.22
C PHE A 351 1.20 38.64 -19.31
N ASN A 352 2.11 39.49 -18.81
CA ASN A 352 1.96 40.95 -18.89
C ASN A 352 2.05 41.47 -20.33
N LEU A 353 2.87 40.87 -21.20
CA LEU A 353 2.90 41.18 -22.63
C LEU A 353 1.59 40.82 -23.34
N ILE A 354 0.96 39.71 -22.95
CA ILE A 354 -0.35 39.29 -23.46
C ILE A 354 -1.44 40.24 -22.94
N SER A 355 -1.40 40.64 -21.66
CA SER A 355 -2.31 41.63 -21.07
C SER A 355 -2.19 43.01 -21.71
N GLU A 356 -0.97 43.51 -21.96
CA GLU A 356 -0.76 44.75 -22.71
C GLU A 356 -1.23 44.66 -24.16
N ALA A 357 -1.07 43.50 -24.82
CA ALA A 357 -1.54 43.29 -26.19
C ALA A 357 -3.08 43.22 -26.28
N LEU A 358 -3.74 42.78 -25.21
CA LEU A 358 -5.20 42.80 -25.02
C LEU A 358 -5.71 44.22 -24.72
N GLU A 359 -5.01 44.99 -23.89
CA GLU A 359 -5.35 46.42 -23.62
C GLU A 359 -5.15 47.32 -24.85
N LYS A 360 -4.16 47.02 -25.70
CA LYS A 360 -3.91 47.73 -26.97
C LYS A 360 -4.82 47.26 -28.12
N GLY A 361 -5.72 46.31 -27.87
CA GLY A 361 -6.77 45.91 -28.82
C GLY A 361 -6.30 45.06 -30.00
N THR A 362 -5.15 44.38 -29.88
CA THR A 362 -4.56 43.59 -30.99
C THR A 362 -5.05 42.14 -31.05
N ILE A 363 -5.78 41.65 -30.04
CA ILE A 363 -6.34 40.29 -29.96
C ILE A 363 -7.74 40.36 -29.35
N THR A 364 -8.74 39.72 -29.95
CA THR A 364 -10.14 39.73 -29.50
C THR A 364 -10.63 38.35 -29.03
N THR A 365 -11.27 38.29 -27.87
CA THR A 365 -12.01 37.11 -27.35
C THR A 365 -13.52 37.37 -27.22
N PRO A 366 -14.38 36.33 -27.23
CA PRO A 366 -15.84 36.46 -27.30
C PRO A 366 -16.49 36.88 -25.97
N SER A 367 -17.55 37.67 -26.12
CA SER A 367 -18.43 38.31 -25.11
C SER A 367 -19.53 37.33 -24.63
N GLN A 368 -20.27 37.44 -23.51
CA GLN A 368 -20.61 38.49 -22.54
C GLN A 368 -21.04 37.87 -21.20
N GLY A 369 -21.00 38.66 -20.12
CA GLY A 369 -21.86 38.50 -18.94
C GLY A 369 -21.31 39.17 -17.68
N THR A 370 -21.56 40.46 -17.50
CA THR A 370 -20.99 41.34 -16.45
C THR A 370 -21.37 40.96 -15.01
N PRO A 371 -20.43 41.05 -14.04
CA PRO A 371 -20.65 40.83 -12.61
C PRO A 371 -20.92 42.14 -11.84
N MET A 372 -21.42 42.04 -10.60
CA MET A 372 -21.54 43.18 -9.68
C MET A 372 -20.71 42.99 -8.40
N SER A 373 -19.76 43.92 -8.27
CA SER A 373 -19.16 44.49 -7.06
C SER A 373 -18.29 43.63 -6.14
N THR A 374 -16.99 43.82 -6.33
CA THR A 374 -15.93 43.65 -5.32
C THR A 374 -16.14 44.53 -4.09
N ARG A 375 -15.80 44.01 -2.90
CA ARG A 375 -15.28 44.85 -1.81
C ARG A 375 -13.97 44.26 -1.30
N THR A 376 -12.97 45.14 -1.28
CA THR A 376 -11.56 44.98 -0.96
C THR A 376 -11.29 44.90 0.53
N SER A 377 -10.04 44.49 0.81
CA SER A 377 -9.23 44.77 2.01
C SER A 377 -9.50 43.83 3.21
N GLU A 378 -8.51 43.29 3.93
CA GLU A 378 -7.16 43.77 4.22
C GLU A 378 -6.17 42.61 4.43
N THR A 379 -4.95 42.81 3.95
CA THR A 379 -3.75 42.07 4.32
C THR A 379 -3.37 42.34 5.78
N GLY A 380 -3.57 41.34 6.65
CA GLY A 380 -3.03 41.32 8.01
C GLY A 380 -1.80 40.44 8.10
N THR A 381 -0.64 41.08 8.24
CA THR A 381 0.69 40.48 8.41
C THR A 381 0.75 39.68 9.73
N LEU A 382 1.04 38.37 9.68
CA LEU A 382 1.48 37.64 10.87
C LEU A 382 2.76 36.83 10.56
N LYS A 383 3.83 37.43 11.09
CA LYS A 383 5.15 36.94 11.45
C LYS A 383 5.45 35.45 11.25
N ASP A 384 6.48 35.26 10.45
CA ASP A 384 7.51 34.24 10.52
C ASP A 384 7.88 33.86 11.97
N THR A 385 7.69 32.58 12.30
CA THR A 385 8.49 31.88 13.30
C THR A 385 8.89 30.53 12.71
N THR A 386 9.98 30.57 11.96
CA THR A 386 10.83 29.42 11.63
C THR A 386 11.46 28.85 12.91
N GLY A 387 11.12 27.60 13.22
CA GLY A 387 11.86 26.75 14.14
C GLY A 387 12.29 25.49 13.38
N GLY A 388 13.59 25.36 13.12
CA GLY A 388 14.16 24.25 12.37
C GLY A 388 13.84 22.88 12.96
N LEU A 389 13.53 21.91 12.10
CA LEU A 389 13.33 20.51 12.49
C LEU A 389 14.70 19.81 12.57
N PRO A 390 14.98 19.06 13.66
CA PRO A 390 16.26 18.37 13.82
C PRO A 390 16.36 17.15 12.90
N ALA A 391 17.60 16.81 12.52
CA ALA A 391 17.93 15.69 11.63
C ALA A 391 17.35 14.36 12.15
N GLY A 392 16.59 13.66 11.30
CA GLY A 392 15.88 12.41 11.62
C GLY A 392 14.35 12.42 11.37
N PHE A 393 13.77 13.50 10.86
CA PHE A 393 12.34 13.62 10.57
C PHE A 393 11.94 13.04 9.20
N SER A 394 11.13 11.98 9.18
CA SER A 394 10.43 11.53 7.96
C SER A 394 9.31 12.52 7.58
N LEU A 395 9.18 12.87 6.30
CA LEU A 395 8.07 13.69 5.76
C LEU A 395 6.69 13.07 6.02
N SER A 396 6.60 11.74 6.18
CA SER A 396 5.34 11.06 6.58
C SER A 396 4.99 11.32 8.06
N ARG A 397 6.00 11.51 8.91
CA ARG A 397 5.88 11.89 10.32
C ARG A 397 5.65 13.39 10.49
N ALA A 398 6.13 14.20 9.53
CA ALA A 398 5.84 15.63 9.50
C ALA A 398 4.35 15.93 9.35
N MET A 399 3.59 15.04 8.71
CA MET A 399 2.12 15.11 8.64
C MET A 399 1.45 14.69 9.94
N GLU A 400 2.12 14.05 10.90
CA GLU A 400 1.49 13.76 12.19
C GLU A 400 1.27 15.07 12.97
N GLY A 401 0.10 15.19 13.59
CA GLY A 401 -0.14 16.24 14.57
C GLY A 401 0.53 15.93 15.90
N LYS A 402 0.91 17.00 16.60
CA LYS A 402 1.62 17.00 17.88
C LYS A 402 0.67 16.80 19.07
N SER A 403 -0.56 17.29 18.95
CA SER A 403 -1.56 17.23 20.02
C SER A 403 -2.98 17.14 19.46
N ALA A 404 -3.87 16.49 20.20
CA ALA A 404 -5.29 16.44 19.86
C ALA A 404 -5.84 17.85 19.63
N GLY A 405 -6.56 18.04 18.54
CA GLY A 405 -7.12 19.34 18.18
C GLY A 405 -6.16 20.31 17.50
N GLU A 406 -4.92 19.91 17.19
CA GLU A 406 -4.05 20.71 16.33
C GLU A 406 -4.73 20.98 14.99
N VAL A 407 -4.71 22.24 14.53
CA VAL A 407 -5.31 22.63 13.24
C VAL A 407 -4.22 22.90 12.21
N ARG A 408 -4.34 22.29 11.03
CA ARG A 408 -3.51 22.61 9.85
C ARG A 408 -4.38 22.78 8.62
N THR A 409 -4.00 23.69 7.75
CA THR A 409 -4.63 23.79 6.43
C THR A 409 -3.96 22.79 5.48
N ILE A 410 -4.73 21.82 5.00
CA ILE A 410 -4.28 20.81 4.03
C ILE A 410 -5.17 20.97 2.79
N GLY A 411 -4.58 21.21 1.61
CA GLY A 411 -5.36 21.41 0.37
C GLY A 411 -6.40 22.53 0.43
N GLY A 412 -6.13 23.60 1.17
CA GLY A 412 -7.07 24.71 1.37
C GLY A 412 -8.17 24.45 2.41
N ILE A 413 -8.18 23.28 3.06
CA ILE A 413 -9.20 22.91 4.06
C ILE A 413 -8.56 22.92 5.45
N PRO A 414 -9.14 23.63 6.45
CA PRO A 414 -8.71 23.50 7.84
C PRO A 414 -9.03 22.09 8.36
N MET A 415 -8.00 21.34 8.74
CA MET A 415 -8.08 19.99 9.25
C MET A 415 -7.64 19.94 10.71
N VAL A 416 -8.31 19.11 11.50
CA VAL A 416 -8.08 18.91 12.94
C VAL A 416 -7.40 17.55 13.15
N TRP A 417 -6.32 17.52 13.93
CA TRP A 417 -5.62 16.30 14.29
C TRP A 417 -6.40 15.49 15.34
N CYS A 418 -6.68 14.24 15.00
CA CYS A 418 -7.24 13.22 15.87
C CYS A 418 -6.11 12.20 16.16
N PRO A 419 -5.57 12.14 17.39
CA PRO A 419 -4.39 11.32 17.69
C PRO A 419 -4.70 9.82 17.68
N ALA A 420 -3.66 8.98 17.64
CA ALA A 420 -3.80 7.57 17.98
C ALA A 420 -4.29 7.42 19.43
N GLY A 421 -5.03 6.34 19.72
CA GLY A 421 -5.51 6.09 21.07
C GLY A 421 -6.70 5.14 21.15
N ASP A 422 -7.13 4.90 22.38
CA ASP A 422 -8.25 4.03 22.69
C ASP A 422 -9.52 4.86 22.96
N PHE A 423 -10.68 4.34 22.58
CA PHE A 423 -11.96 4.82 23.08
C PHE A 423 -13.02 3.73 23.13
N LEU A 424 -14.12 4.03 23.81
CA LEU A 424 -15.32 3.20 23.81
C LEU A 424 -16.28 3.70 22.73
N MET A 425 -16.40 2.93 21.66
CA MET A 425 -17.36 3.17 20.58
C MET A 425 -18.71 2.56 20.95
N GLY A 426 -19.80 3.25 20.62
CA GLY A 426 -21.17 2.82 20.91
C GLY A 426 -21.74 3.37 22.21
N THR A 427 -22.95 2.90 22.54
CA THR A 427 -23.78 3.33 23.65
C THR A 427 -23.64 2.35 24.83
N PRO A 428 -23.39 2.84 26.07
CA PRO A 428 -23.24 2.00 27.24
C PRO A 428 -24.40 1.01 27.43
N PRO A 429 -24.16 -0.22 27.92
CA PRO A 429 -25.20 -1.23 28.13
C PRO A 429 -26.31 -0.80 29.09
N SER A 430 -26.02 0.15 29.98
CA SER A 430 -27.00 0.73 30.90
C SER A 430 -28.05 1.61 30.20
N ASN A 431 -27.80 2.05 28.97
CA ASN A 431 -28.74 2.82 28.19
C ASN A 431 -29.56 1.88 27.27
N PRO A 432 -30.91 1.89 27.37
CA PRO A 432 -31.78 1.02 26.57
C PRO A 432 -31.57 1.11 25.05
N LEU A 433 -31.04 2.23 24.55
CA LEU A 433 -30.75 2.43 23.13
C LEU A 433 -29.64 1.49 22.61
N SER A 434 -28.73 1.03 23.49
CA SER A 434 -27.63 0.13 23.14
C SER A 434 -28.14 -1.12 22.42
N ALA A 435 -29.17 -1.77 22.97
CA ALA A 435 -29.77 -2.96 22.39
C ALA A 435 -30.76 -2.65 21.26
N GLN A 436 -31.50 -1.54 21.34
CA GLN A 436 -32.54 -1.18 20.37
C GLN A 436 -31.97 -0.73 19.02
N GLN A 437 -30.81 -0.07 19.03
CA GLN A 437 -30.19 0.50 17.83
C GLN A 437 -28.91 -0.26 17.40
N GLY A 438 -28.59 -1.39 18.06
CA GLY A 438 -27.40 -2.18 17.75
C GLY A 438 -26.09 -1.42 17.98
N GLU A 439 -26.09 -0.49 18.95
CA GLU A 439 -24.99 0.41 19.28
C GLU A 439 -24.17 -0.15 20.45
N PHE A 440 -23.88 -1.45 20.47
CA PHE A 440 -23.21 -2.08 21.62
C PHE A 440 -21.83 -1.47 21.88
N GLN A 441 -21.59 -1.09 23.14
CA GLN A 441 -20.32 -0.48 23.50
C GLN A 441 -19.16 -1.49 23.44
N HIS A 442 -18.09 -1.14 22.73
CA HIS A 442 -16.88 -1.97 22.62
C HIS A 442 -15.63 -1.09 22.50
N LYS A 443 -14.46 -1.69 22.77
CA LYS A 443 -13.18 -0.98 22.72
C LYS A 443 -12.67 -0.89 21.28
N VAL A 444 -12.31 0.31 20.85
CA VAL A 444 -11.60 0.56 19.59
C VAL A 444 -10.26 1.20 19.89
N THR A 445 -9.22 0.74 19.21
CA THR A 445 -7.86 1.28 19.26
C THR A 445 -7.49 1.84 17.88
N PHE A 446 -7.08 3.11 17.81
CA PHE A 446 -6.42 3.65 16.62
C PHE A 446 -4.91 3.52 16.79
N SER A 447 -4.26 2.76 15.91
CA SER A 447 -2.81 2.59 15.96
C SER A 447 -2.05 3.81 15.46
N THR A 448 -2.70 4.65 14.65
CA THR A 448 -2.15 5.93 14.18
C THR A 448 -3.22 7.04 14.20
N GLY A 449 -2.77 8.29 14.30
CA GLY A 449 -3.68 9.44 14.19
C GLY A 449 -4.08 9.74 12.74
N PHE A 450 -5.12 10.55 12.60
CA PHE A 450 -5.64 11.03 11.32
C PHE A 450 -6.06 12.49 11.42
N TRP A 451 -6.24 13.13 10.27
CA TRP A 451 -6.77 14.49 10.18
C TRP A 451 -8.24 14.42 9.75
N MET A 452 -9.10 15.23 10.35
CA MET A 452 -10.50 15.35 9.95
C MET A 452 -10.85 16.81 9.75
N ALA A 453 -11.57 17.16 8.68
CA ALA A 453 -11.90 18.54 8.38
C ALA A 453 -12.63 19.18 9.58
N LYS A 454 -12.26 20.43 9.89
CA LYS A 454 -12.76 21.19 11.04
C LYS A 454 -14.28 21.30 11.04
N THR A 455 -14.88 21.36 9.85
CA THR A 455 -16.32 21.43 9.61
C THR A 455 -16.75 20.41 8.57
N GLU A 456 -18.05 20.26 8.36
CA GLU A 456 -18.60 19.61 7.16
C GLU A 456 -18.04 20.26 5.88
N CYS A 457 -18.03 19.52 4.76
CA CYS A 457 -17.67 20.08 3.46
C CYS A 457 -18.66 21.17 3.07
N SER A 458 -18.20 22.41 2.93
CA SER A 458 -19.03 23.53 2.48
C SER A 458 -19.38 23.43 1.00
N GLN A 459 -20.42 24.14 0.59
CA GLN A 459 -20.82 24.23 -0.82
C GLN A 459 -19.73 24.83 -1.69
N GLU A 460 -18.99 25.84 -1.21
CA GLU A 460 -17.84 26.41 -1.92
C GLU A 460 -16.73 25.37 -2.13
N GLN A 461 -16.37 24.63 -1.07
CA GLN A 461 -15.35 23.57 -1.16
C GLN A 461 -15.79 22.45 -2.12
N TRP A 462 -17.07 22.11 -2.11
CA TRP A 462 -17.65 21.16 -3.06
C TRP A 462 -17.53 21.65 -4.51
N GLU A 463 -18.04 22.85 -4.78
CA GLU A 463 -18.05 23.46 -6.11
C GLU A 463 -16.62 23.62 -6.67
N SER A 464 -15.63 23.93 -5.83
CA SER A 464 -14.23 24.07 -6.24
C SER A 464 -13.64 22.79 -6.88
N VAL A 465 -14.20 21.63 -6.57
CA VAL A 465 -13.73 20.32 -7.07
C VAL A 465 -14.65 19.75 -8.14
N VAL A 466 -15.96 19.84 -7.92
CA VAL A 466 -16.97 19.15 -8.74
C VAL A 466 -17.57 20.09 -9.80
N GLY A 467 -17.44 21.41 -9.64
CA GLY A 467 -17.93 22.42 -10.59
C GLY A 467 -19.46 22.58 -10.63
N SER A 468 -20.20 21.92 -9.75
CA SER A 468 -21.66 22.03 -9.65
C SER A 468 -22.12 21.89 -8.20
N ASN A 469 -23.30 22.41 -7.87
CA ASN A 469 -23.85 22.40 -6.50
C ASN A 469 -25.24 21.78 -6.45
N PRO A 470 -25.36 20.59 -5.84
CA PRO A 470 -26.63 19.86 -5.72
C PRO A 470 -27.50 20.35 -4.56
N SER A 471 -27.00 21.25 -3.70
CA SER A 471 -27.63 21.58 -2.43
C SER A 471 -28.99 22.26 -2.60
N ALA A 472 -29.92 21.93 -1.72
CA ALA A 472 -31.27 22.49 -1.72
C ALA A 472 -31.26 24.01 -1.46
N PHE A 473 -30.35 24.48 -0.61
CA PHE A 473 -30.20 25.90 -0.27
C PHE A 473 -28.81 26.42 -0.63
N LYS A 474 -28.71 27.16 -1.74
CA LYS A 474 -27.43 27.60 -2.30
C LYS A 474 -26.85 28.81 -1.59
N THR A 475 -25.85 28.57 -0.75
CA THR A 475 -24.99 29.60 -0.13
C THR A 475 -23.60 29.00 0.08
N PRO A 476 -22.50 29.69 -0.29
CA PRO A 476 -21.15 29.11 -0.28
C PRO A 476 -20.74 28.49 1.06
N GLU A 477 -21.14 29.11 2.18
CA GLU A 477 -20.68 28.77 3.52
C GLU A 477 -21.49 27.66 4.22
N ARG A 478 -22.61 27.21 3.62
CA ARG A 478 -23.40 26.09 4.17
C ARG A 478 -22.77 24.76 3.81
N PRO A 479 -23.08 23.66 4.54
CA PRO A 479 -22.66 22.34 4.12
C PRO A 479 -23.26 22.02 2.75
N VAL A 480 -22.52 21.27 1.94
CA VAL A 480 -23.11 20.59 0.80
C VAL A 480 -24.12 19.55 1.29
N ASP A 481 -25.31 19.56 0.71
CA ASP A 481 -26.36 18.58 0.98
C ASP A 481 -26.79 17.86 -0.31
N SER A 482 -27.68 16.87 -0.19
CA SER A 482 -28.22 16.15 -1.35
C SER A 482 -27.15 15.42 -2.18
N VAL A 483 -26.03 15.05 -1.55
CA VAL A 483 -24.95 14.25 -2.16
C VAL A 483 -25.05 12.79 -1.76
N SER A 484 -24.75 11.90 -2.71
CA SER A 484 -24.68 10.46 -2.46
C SER A 484 -23.28 10.05 -1.99
N TYR A 485 -23.15 8.83 -1.45
CA TYR A 485 -21.84 8.25 -1.09
C TYR A 485 -20.88 8.24 -2.28
N GLU A 486 -21.38 7.82 -3.45
CA GLU A 486 -20.62 7.79 -4.70
C GLU A 486 -20.14 9.17 -5.15
N ASP A 487 -20.97 10.20 -4.99
CA ASP A 487 -20.60 11.58 -5.29
C ASP A 487 -19.47 12.05 -4.36
N CYS A 488 -19.53 11.69 -3.07
CA CYS A 488 -18.49 12.01 -2.11
C CYS A 488 -17.16 11.30 -2.43
N LEU A 489 -17.19 10.03 -2.86
CA LEU A 489 -15.99 9.32 -3.28
C LEU A 489 -15.35 9.94 -4.53
N LYS A 490 -16.14 10.42 -5.49
CA LYS A 490 -15.61 11.15 -6.66
C LYS A 490 -14.94 12.46 -6.23
N TRP A 491 -15.52 13.19 -5.28
CA TRP A 491 -14.90 14.39 -4.72
C TRP A 491 -13.56 14.05 -4.04
N VAL A 492 -13.51 12.97 -3.25
CA VAL A 492 -12.29 12.49 -2.60
C VAL A 492 -11.23 12.07 -3.61
N GLU A 493 -11.62 11.37 -4.68
CA GLU A 493 -10.73 10.96 -5.76
C GLU A 493 -10.14 12.19 -6.47
N ALA A 494 -10.98 13.17 -6.79
CA ALA A 494 -10.55 14.43 -7.39
C ALA A 494 -9.61 15.20 -6.47
N LYS A 495 -9.87 15.27 -5.16
CA LYS A 495 -8.95 15.89 -4.19
C LYS A 495 -7.62 15.16 -4.06
N ASN A 496 -7.61 13.82 -4.10
CA ASN A 496 -6.37 13.05 -4.14
C ASN A 496 -5.52 13.36 -5.39
N LYS A 497 -6.15 13.71 -6.52
CA LYS A 497 -5.47 14.14 -7.75
C LYS A 497 -5.00 15.60 -7.68
N GLU A 498 -5.84 16.50 -7.18
CA GLU A 498 -5.60 17.94 -7.10
C GLU A 498 -4.54 18.29 -6.04
N VAL A 499 -4.63 17.67 -4.86
CA VAL A 499 -3.73 17.90 -3.72
C VAL A 499 -3.14 16.57 -3.26
N PRO A 500 -2.12 16.06 -3.97
CA PRO A 500 -1.39 14.87 -3.55
C PRO A 500 -0.76 15.09 -2.17
N LEU A 501 -0.89 14.09 -1.29
CA LEU A 501 -0.37 14.15 0.07
C LEU A 501 0.93 13.35 0.19
N PRO A 502 1.76 13.64 1.21
CA PRO A 502 2.97 12.87 1.49
C PRO A 502 2.69 11.37 1.62
N LEU A 503 3.68 10.55 1.25
CA LEU A 503 3.57 9.10 1.25
C LEU A 503 3.01 8.56 2.58
N GLY A 504 2.06 7.64 2.46
CA GLY A 504 1.34 7.05 3.59
C GLY A 504 0.05 7.78 3.94
N TRP A 505 -0.23 8.96 3.38
CA TRP A 505 -1.46 9.72 3.62
C TRP A 505 -2.33 9.78 2.35
N LYS A 506 -3.66 9.83 2.53
CA LYS A 506 -4.63 10.07 1.45
C LYS A 506 -5.83 10.86 1.95
N TRP A 507 -6.47 11.61 1.05
CA TRP A 507 -7.83 12.08 1.28
C TRP A 507 -8.78 10.89 1.30
N SER A 508 -9.77 10.92 2.19
CA SER A 508 -10.77 9.86 2.34
C SER A 508 -12.04 10.41 2.98
N LEU A 509 -13.08 9.57 3.04
CA LEU A 509 -14.11 9.71 4.06
C LEU A 509 -13.55 9.14 5.38
N PRO A 510 -13.99 9.62 6.56
CA PRO A 510 -13.64 8.95 7.80
C PRO A 510 -14.24 7.54 7.81
N SER A 511 -13.56 6.59 8.45
CA SER A 511 -14.26 5.40 8.91
C SER A 511 -15.29 5.79 9.97
N GLU A 512 -16.28 4.95 10.16
CA GLU A 512 -17.31 5.15 11.16
C GLU A 512 -16.70 5.32 12.56
N ALA A 513 -15.72 4.48 12.89
CA ALA A 513 -15.03 4.56 14.16
C ALA A 513 -14.23 5.87 14.29
N GLN A 514 -13.56 6.30 13.21
CA GLN A 514 -12.84 7.57 13.18
C GLN A 514 -13.79 8.75 13.43
N TRP A 515 -14.96 8.71 12.80
CA TRP A 515 -15.99 9.73 12.97
C TRP A 515 -16.46 9.81 14.42
N GLU A 516 -16.82 8.68 15.06
CA GLU A 516 -17.32 8.69 16.43
C GLU A 516 -16.24 9.10 17.44
N TYR A 517 -15.00 8.65 17.24
CA TYR A 517 -13.86 9.04 18.07
C TYR A 517 -13.64 10.54 18.05
N ALA A 518 -13.65 11.12 16.86
CA ALA A 518 -13.47 12.55 16.65
C ALA A 518 -14.68 13.37 17.12
N CYS A 519 -15.91 12.85 16.99
CA CYS A 519 -17.14 13.44 17.53
C CYS A 519 -17.05 13.55 19.06
N ARG A 520 -16.69 12.45 19.73
CA ARG A 520 -16.56 12.36 21.18
C ARG A 520 -15.44 13.23 21.73
N ALA A 521 -14.29 13.27 21.05
CA ALA A 521 -13.11 14.03 21.47
C ALA A 521 -12.73 13.82 22.96
N GLY A 522 -12.88 12.57 23.42
CA GLY A 522 -12.64 12.15 24.82
C GLY A 522 -13.90 12.08 25.71
N SER A 523 -15.05 12.56 25.26
CA SER A 523 -16.31 12.45 25.99
C SER A 523 -16.91 11.04 25.96
N VAL A 524 -17.46 10.62 27.08
CA VAL A 524 -18.21 9.36 27.25
C VAL A 524 -19.73 9.56 27.34
N THR A 525 -20.21 10.80 27.30
CA THR A 525 -21.64 11.15 27.34
C THR A 525 -22.30 10.98 25.97
N ALA A 526 -23.62 11.20 25.89
CA ALA A 526 -24.35 11.10 24.63
C ALA A 526 -23.88 12.11 23.56
N PHE A 527 -23.55 13.34 23.99
CA PHE A 527 -23.02 14.44 23.18
C PHE A 527 -21.70 14.94 23.75
N HIS A 528 -20.88 15.64 22.98
CA HIS A 528 -19.58 16.13 23.47
C HIS A 528 -19.68 17.19 24.59
N PHE A 529 -20.86 17.76 24.82
CA PHE A 529 -21.17 18.72 25.88
C PHE A 529 -22.09 18.17 26.99
N GLY A 530 -22.36 16.86 27.00
CA GLY A 530 -23.16 16.19 28.05
C GLY A 530 -24.24 15.26 27.49
N ASP A 531 -25.29 15.02 28.27
CA ASP A 531 -26.37 14.08 27.92
C ASP A 531 -27.64 14.75 27.35
N GLN A 532 -27.60 16.07 27.17
CA GLN A 532 -28.68 16.85 26.57
C GLN A 532 -28.16 17.55 25.33
N LEU A 533 -29.02 17.77 24.32
CA LEU A 533 -28.70 18.49 23.08
C LEU A 533 -29.33 19.89 23.10
N PRO A 534 -28.58 20.94 23.47
CA PRO A 534 -29.07 22.30 23.48
C PRO A 534 -29.30 22.79 22.04
N LYS A 535 -30.43 23.50 21.80
CA LYS A 535 -30.78 24.05 20.49
C LYS A 535 -29.77 25.10 19.96
N ASP A 536 -28.95 25.68 20.83
CA ASP A 536 -27.89 26.63 20.48
C ASP A 536 -26.55 25.95 20.13
N GLN A 537 -26.45 24.62 20.31
CA GLN A 537 -25.22 23.85 20.06
C GLN A 537 -25.35 22.84 18.93
N ALA A 538 -26.55 22.67 18.39
CA ALA A 538 -26.84 21.73 17.31
C ALA A 538 -28.08 22.20 16.52
N VAL A 539 -28.11 21.93 15.23
CA VAL A 539 -29.29 22.15 14.39
C VAL A 539 -30.02 20.84 14.21
N PHE A 540 -31.16 20.72 14.87
CA PHE A 540 -32.09 19.59 14.84
C PHE A 540 -33.50 20.14 15.10
N GLU A 541 -34.49 19.70 14.36
CA GLU A 541 -35.87 20.20 14.51
C GLU A 541 -36.92 19.09 14.40
N GLY A 542 -36.52 17.83 14.13
CA GLY A 542 -37.44 16.70 13.99
C GLY A 542 -38.35 16.75 12.75
N SER A 543 -38.16 17.77 11.88
CA SER A 543 -38.86 17.92 10.61
C SER A 543 -37.99 18.64 9.59
N VAL A 544 -38.00 18.15 8.35
CA VAL A 544 -37.32 18.77 7.20
C VAL A 544 -38.03 20.05 6.75
N TYR A 545 -39.30 20.21 7.11
CA TYR A 545 -40.15 21.33 6.72
C TYR A 545 -40.77 22.01 7.94
N THR A 546 -40.86 23.33 7.90
CA THR A 546 -41.76 24.11 8.75
C THR A 546 -42.98 24.57 7.96
N ARG A 547 -44.10 24.78 8.64
CA ARG A 547 -45.25 25.48 8.06
C ARG A 547 -45.17 26.93 8.47
N ASP A 548 -45.30 27.83 7.51
CA ASP A 548 -45.53 29.22 7.83
C ASP A 548 -46.98 29.42 8.35
N LEU A 549 -47.31 30.65 8.76
CA LEU A 549 -48.65 30.99 9.26
C LEU A 549 -49.75 30.85 8.20
N ASN A 550 -49.38 30.69 6.92
CA ASN A 550 -50.29 30.47 5.79
C ASN A 550 -50.45 28.98 5.44
N GLY A 551 -49.71 28.09 6.12
CA GLY A 551 -49.73 26.65 5.91
C GLY A 551 -48.78 26.14 4.82
N GLU A 552 -47.97 27.01 4.22
CA GLU A 552 -46.97 26.65 3.20
C GLU A 552 -45.81 25.90 3.83
N LEU A 553 -45.42 24.77 3.21
CA LEU A 553 -44.26 23.99 3.63
C LEU A 553 -42.97 24.67 3.15
N LYS A 554 -42.14 25.11 4.09
CA LYS A 554 -40.82 25.67 3.84
C LYS A 554 -39.76 24.72 4.35
N ALA A 555 -38.84 24.29 3.49
CA ALA A 555 -37.73 23.46 3.92
C ALA A 555 -36.86 24.25 4.92
N MET A 556 -36.38 23.56 5.96
CA MET A 556 -35.54 24.16 6.99
C MET A 556 -34.11 24.28 6.47
N PRO A 557 -33.49 25.46 6.58
CA PRO A 557 -32.12 25.64 6.11
C PRO A 557 -31.12 25.04 7.10
N THR A 558 -30.04 24.48 6.57
CA THR A 558 -28.80 24.26 7.30
C THR A 558 -28.18 25.60 7.74
N VAL A 559 -27.27 25.56 8.70
CA VAL A 559 -26.48 26.74 9.10
C VAL A 559 -25.10 26.72 8.44
N SER A 560 -24.44 27.86 8.42
CA SER A 560 -23.06 27.95 7.92
C SER A 560 -22.14 27.04 8.72
N THR A 561 -21.22 26.38 8.04
CA THR A 561 -20.23 25.52 8.66
C THR A 561 -19.34 26.32 9.61
N GLY A 562 -19.00 25.75 10.76
CA GLY A 562 -18.20 26.39 11.80
C GLY A 562 -18.92 27.42 12.66
N SER A 563 -20.24 27.59 12.50
CA SER A 563 -21.03 28.56 13.26
C SER A 563 -21.48 28.06 14.63
N LEU A 564 -21.52 26.73 14.84
CA LEU A 564 -21.88 26.13 16.12
C LEU A 564 -20.65 25.92 17.00
N LYS A 565 -20.87 25.62 18.28
CA LYS A 565 -19.80 25.39 19.23
C LYS A 565 -19.02 24.12 18.86
N ALA A 566 -17.69 24.23 18.84
CA ALA A 566 -16.82 23.09 18.61
C ALA A 566 -16.72 22.15 19.83
N ASN A 567 -16.34 20.90 19.58
CA ASN A 567 -15.94 19.98 20.65
C ASN A 567 -14.54 20.29 21.20
N SER A 568 -14.08 19.48 22.16
CA SER A 568 -12.78 19.66 22.85
C SER A 568 -11.56 19.57 21.92
N TRP A 569 -11.70 19.04 20.71
CA TRP A 569 -10.64 19.04 19.69
C TRP A 569 -10.82 20.13 18.63
N GLY A 570 -11.90 20.92 18.69
CA GLY A 570 -12.12 22.02 17.75
C GLY A 570 -12.89 21.64 16.48
N LEU A 571 -13.54 20.47 16.45
CA LEU A 571 -14.45 20.06 15.37
C LEU A 571 -15.85 20.64 15.62
N HIS A 572 -16.45 21.22 14.59
CA HIS A 572 -17.77 21.84 14.64
C HIS A 572 -18.85 20.96 13.98
N GLU A 573 -20.12 21.22 14.29
CA GLU A 573 -21.30 20.54 13.72
C GLU A 573 -21.28 19.00 13.84
N MET A 574 -20.64 18.44 14.86
CA MET A 574 -20.60 16.97 15.07
C MET A 574 -21.93 16.37 15.56
N HIS A 575 -22.95 17.20 15.79
CA HIS A 575 -24.29 16.82 16.25
C HIS A 575 -25.36 17.63 15.49
N GLY A 576 -25.97 17.05 14.45
CA GLY A 576 -26.97 17.73 13.61
C GLY A 576 -26.38 18.46 12.41
N ASN A 577 -27.10 19.47 11.89
CA ASN A 577 -26.84 20.11 10.60
C ASN A 577 -27.01 19.11 9.43
N VAL A 578 -25.97 18.46 8.91
CA VAL A 578 -26.11 17.34 7.97
C VAL A 578 -25.50 16.05 8.50
N SER A 579 -26.09 14.92 8.11
CA SER A 579 -25.50 13.61 8.38
C SER A 579 -24.33 13.38 7.44
N GLU A 580 -23.26 12.78 7.95
CA GLU A 580 -21.97 12.69 7.27
C GLU A 580 -21.65 11.25 6.83
N TRP A 581 -21.41 11.05 5.53
CA TRP A 581 -21.05 9.74 4.97
C TRP A 581 -19.70 9.21 5.51
N CYS A 582 -19.67 7.94 5.89
CA CYS A 582 -18.48 7.20 6.33
C CYS A 582 -18.11 6.08 5.33
N LEU A 583 -16.88 5.57 5.38
CA LEU A 583 -16.40 4.47 4.50
C LEU A 583 -17.13 3.14 4.72
N ASP A 584 -17.62 2.91 5.93
CA ASP A 584 -18.05 1.60 6.40
C ASP A 584 -19.35 1.13 5.75
N HIS A 585 -19.38 -0.14 5.36
CA HIS A 585 -20.61 -0.86 5.12
C HIS A 585 -21.38 -1.08 6.43
N SER A 586 -22.71 -0.99 6.36
CA SER A 586 -23.58 -1.22 7.51
C SER A 586 -23.49 -2.66 7.99
N ALA A 587 -22.86 -2.85 9.15
CA ALA A 587 -22.76 -4.14 9.84
C ALA A 587 -22.95 -4.00 11.36
N PRO A 588 -23.32 -5.09 12.05
CA PRO A 588 -23.26 -5.16 13.51
C PRO A 588 -21.84 -4.89 14.02
N TYR A 589 -21.72 -4.31 15.22
CA TYR A 589 -20.43 -4.15 15.86
C TYR A 589 -19.80 -5.49 16.25
N SER A 590 -18.46 -5.51 16.27
CA SER A 590 -17.70 -6.62 16.84
C SER A 590 -17.99 -6.76 18.34
N THR A 591 -18.03 -7.99 18.84
CA THR A 591 -18.26 -8.28 20.26
C THR A 591 -17.01 -8.12 21.12
N GLY A 592 -15.84 -7.86 20.52
CA GLY A 592 -14.55 -7.72 21.19
C GLY A 592 -13.78 -6.45 20.80
N PRO A 593 -12.62 -6.22 21.43
CA PRO A 593 -11.73 -5.11 21.07
C PRO A 593 -11.26 -5.23 19.62
N VAL A 594 -11.21 -4.09 18.92
CA VAL A 594 -10.75 -4.01 17.53
C VAL A 594 -9.73 -2.88 17.35
N THR A 595 -8.87 -3.00 16.34
CA THR A 595 -7.85 -2.00 15.99
C THR A 595 -8.07 -1.50 14.57
N ASP A 596 -8.11 -0.18 14.40
CA ASP A 596 -8.38 0.53 13.14
C ASP A 596 -9.55 -0.08 12.32
N PRO A 597 -10.75 -0.29 12.90
CA PRO A 597 -11.82 -1.03 12.24
C PRO A 597 -12.41 -0.24 11.06
N ILE A 598 -12.63 -0.96 9.96
CA ILE A 598 -13.46 -0.56 8.82
C ILE A 598 -14.30 -1.77 8.41
N SER A 599 -15.62 -1.63 8.41
CA SER A 599 -16.53 -2.68 7.94
C SER A 599 -16.57 -2.73 6.42
N THR A 600 -16.18 -3.87 5.84
CA THR A 600 -16.24 -4.16 4.40
C THR A 600 -17.33 -5.19 4.05
N SER A 601 -18.30 -5.41 4.95
CA SER A 601 -19.35 -6.42 4.74
C SER A 601 -20.22 -6.08 3.53
N THR A 602 -20.34 -7.01 2.58
CA THR A 602 -21.18 -6.82 1.38
C THR A 602 -22.63 -7.30 1.57
N GLU A 603 -22.97 -7.83 2.76
CA GLU A 603 -24.31 -8.38 3.05
C GLU A 603 -25.40 -7.30 2.97
N ASN A 604 -25.10 -6.10 3.45
CA ASN A 604 -25.99 -4.94 3.37
C ASN A 604 -25.39 -3.95 2.37
N GLN A 605 -26.06 -3.74 1.23
CA GLN A 605 -25.67 -2.78 0.20
C GLN A 605 -25.90 -1.31 0.63
N SER A 606 -25.68 -0.98 1.90
CA SER A 606 -25.85 0.34 2.48
C SER A 606 -24.61 0.73 3.27
N TYR A 607 -24.29 2.02 3.25
CA TYR A 607 -23.13 2.61 3.90
C TYR A 607 -23.55 3.45 5.08
N ILE A 608 -22.67 3.52 6.08
CA ILE A 608 -22.92 4.25 7.31
C ILE A 608 -22.93 5.76 7.06
N ILE A 609 -23.86 6.44 7.72
CA ILE A 609 -23.94 7.89 7.83
C ILE A 609 -24.16 8.28 9.31
N ARG A 610 -23.44 9.29 9.79
CA ARG A 610 -23.34 9.65 11.22
C ARG A 610 -23.76 11.09 11.51
N GLY A 611 -23.90 11.45 12.79
CA GLY A 611 -24.11 12.84 13.27
C GLY A 611 -25.55 13.33 13.34
N GLY A 612 -26.46 12.69 12.58
CA GLY A 612 -27.83 13.16 12.43
C GLY A 612 -27.90 14.45 11.59
N TYR A 613 -29.09 14.87 11.19
CA TYR A 613 -29.27 16.08 10.37
C TYR A 613 -30.43 16.93 10.90
N TYR A 614 -30.59 18.14 10.37
CA TYR A 614 -31.58 19.12 10.84
C TYR A 614 -33.02 18.60 10.94
N GLY A 615 -33.40 17.57 10.17
CA GLY A 615 -34.73 16.98 10.20
C GLY A 615 -34.93 15.85 11.20
N LEU A 616 -33.90 15.46 11.97
CA LEU A 616 -34.00 14.40 12.98
C LEU A 616 -34.23 14.94 14.39
N TYR A 617 -34.57 14.03 15.30
CA TYR A 617 -34.75 14.33 16.72
C TYR A 617 -33.39 14.33 17.45
N PRO A 618 -33.29 14.97 18.63
CA PRO A 618 -32.05 15.00 19.41
C PRO A 618 -31.39 13.64 19.63
N ILE A 619 -32.22 12.61 19.85
CA ILE A 619 -31.78 11.24 20.12
C ILE A 619 -31.03 10.60 18.94
N ASP A 620 -31.22 11.14 17.75
CA ASP A 620 -30.61 10.68 16.50
C ASP A 620 -29.34 11.46 16.15
N CYS A 621 -29.00 12.49 16.94
CA CYS A 621 -27.79 13.29 16.79
C CYS A 621 -26.70 12.94 17.82
N ARG A 622 -26.88 11.85 18.60
CA ARG A 622 -25.90 11.42 19.60
C ARG A 622 -24.61 10.98 18.92
N SER A 623 -23.50 11.01 19.65
CA SER A 623 -22.19 10.55 19.15
C SER A 623 -22.25 9.11 18.61
N ALA A 624 -23.03 8.25 19.27
CA ALA A 624 -23.17 6.83 18.91
C ALA A 624 -24.28 6.56 17.88
N SER A 625 -25.12 7.55 17.54
CA SER A 625 -26.24 7.35 16.61
C SER A 625 -25.73 6.93 15.24
N ARG A 626 -26.30 5.84 14.69
CA ARG A 626 -25.87 5.24 13.42
C ARG A 626 -27.06 5.12 12.47
N PHE A 627 -26.89 5.56 11.24
CA PHE A 627 -27.84 5.34 10.15
C PHE A 627 -27.13 4.67 8.97
N ALA A 628 -27.91 4.07 8.08
CA ALA A 628 -27.40 3.48 6.85
C ALA A 628 -28.28 3.87 5.67
N LEU A 629 -27.64 4.20 4.55
CA LEU A 629 -28.32 4.58 3.30
C LEU A 629 -27.65 3.87 2.12
N SER A 630 -28.40 3.58 1.07
CA SER A 630 -27.85 3.02 -0.17
C SER A 630 -26.86 3.99 -0.83
N PRO A 631 -25.79 3.51 -1.49
CA PRO A 631 -24.69 4.36 -1.96
C PRO A 631 -25.10 5.44 -2.98
N GLY A 632 -26.11 5.17 -3.82
CA GLY A 632 -26.65 6.13 -4.79
C GLY A 632 -27.74 7.07 -4.22
N LYS A 633 -28.14 6.91 -2.95
CA LYS A 633 -29.22 7.71 -2.37
C LYS A 633 -28.74 9.14 -2.13
N LYS A 634 -29.44 10.11 -2.71
CA LYS A 634 -29.31 11.55 -2.41
C LYS A 634 -30.40 11.95 -1.43
N HIS A 635 -30.04 12.65 -0.36
CA HIS A 635 -30.98 13.10 0.67
C HIS A 635 -30.68 14.56 1.08
N PRO A 636 -31.69 15.44 1.27
CA PRO A 636 -31.48 16.83 1.69
C PRO A 636 -30.77 17.05 3.03
N GLY A 637 -30.58 15.97 3.79
CA GLY A 637 -29.82 15.95 5.03
C GLY A 637 -28.53 15.12 4.97
N SER A 638 -28.11 14.65 3.79
CA SER A 638 -26.86 13.90 3.61
C SER A 638 -25.77 14.78 2.99
N GLY A 639 -24.68 14.95 3.74
CA GLY A 639 -23.44 15.59 3.34
C GLY A 639 -22.25 14.70 3.70
N PHE A 640 -21.07 15.28 3.86
CA PHE A 640 -19.88 14.56 4.33
C PHE A 640 -18.82 15.50 4.88
N ARG A 641 -17.84 14.90 5.56
CA ARG A 641 -16.66 15.57 6.07
C ARG A 641 -15.40 14.91 5.49
N PRO A 642 -14.50 15.68 4.84
CA PRO A 642 -13.24 15.15 4.37
C PRO A 642 -12.34 14.71 5.52
N ALA A 643 -11.65 13.59 5.34
CA ALA A 643 -10.58 13.13 6.22
C ALA A 643 -9.27 12.98 5.43
N VAL A 644 -8.16 13.08 6.13
CA VAL A 644 -6.84 12.70 5.64
C VAL A 644 -6.30 11.63 6.57
N VAL A 645 -6.23 10.41 6.06
CA VAL A 645 -5.96 9.20 6.86
C VAL A 645 -4.67 8.54 6.39
N LYS A 646 -4.04 7.78 7.28
CA LYS A 646 -2.98 6.87 6.85
C LYS A 646 -3.57 5.72 6.03
N LYS A 647 -2.87 5.30 4.98
CA LYS A 647 -3.25 4.10 4.21
C LYS A 647 -3.03 2.87 5.10
N PHE A 648 -4.11 2.29 5.63
CA PHE A 648 -4.10 1.02 6.35
C PHE A 648 -4.63 -0.11 5.46
N GLY A 649 -3.84 -1.16 5.27
CA GLY A 649 -4.29 -2.44 4.69
C GLY A 649 -4.62 -2.43 3.18
N PRO A 650 -4.63 -3.62 2.53
CA PRO A 650 -4.56 -3.77 1.08
C PRO A 650 -5.93 -3.67 0.38
N TRP A 651 -5.90 -3.22 -0.88
CA TRP A 651 -6.98 -3.36 -1.87
C TRP A 651 -6.87 -4.67 -2.62
#